data_AF-A0A3C0EN26-F1
#
_entry.id   AF-A0A3C0EN26-F1
#
_cell.length_a   1.000
_cell.length_b   1.000
_cell.length_c   1.000
_cell.angle_alpha   90.00
_cell.angle_beta   90.00
_cell.angle_gamma   90.00
#
_symmetry.space_group_name_H-M   'P 1'
#
loop_
_entity.id
_entity.type
_entity.pdbx_description
1 polymer ?
#
loop_
_entity_poly.entity_id
_entity_poly.type
_entity_poly.pdbx_seq_one_letter_code
_entity_poly.pdbx_strand_id
1 'polypeptide(L)'
;DDANRALMGSNMQRQAVPLIKTQRPCVSTGIEKVIPQYSGMVVTAKNAGVVTYVDAQRIIIDNADEYVLRKFQGLNEKTCLNQKPIVRMGEKIKKDQILADGAATDIGELALGKNVLIAFNTFDGYNFEDAIVISEKLVKEDVFTSIHIDEFDVEIRETKLGREEFTRDIPNVSEKQLGRLDEHGIIQIGSYVRPGDILVGKVSPKSKSELSPEEKLLHAIFGRAGEDVKNDSLEVPAGSEGIVLAAKRFSRRMHLSDEQKKTLKREMRDYEDEMDRRSAELFRQMVDQVNEATGSEMIDPSTRQKVGASDITEVVMEQIESFSLNWVKGSKDARETAETIYGQFWPRIRAIDKEKQRRLAHMKRGDELPSGVLEMVKVYIATKRHLSVGDKMAGRHGNKGVIARIVPEADMPFLEDGTPVQVVLNPLGVPSRMNVGQILELHLGWACGVLGFQAITPVFDGATEEQIHEAIEEANTYVDTRMAELEEKGLAPDPAEILAKMPPGCKIQLYDGRTGEKFHQRTAVGHMYILKLHHLVDEKIHARSTGPYSLITQQPLGGKARTGGQRFGEMEVWALEAYGAAYILQELLTVKSDDVEGRTKIYESMVKGTNRLEAGMPVAFDVLCNEVKGLGLNITMEKAQIESGSIL
;
A
#
# COMPACT_ATOMS: atom_id res chain seq x y z
N ASP A 1 -29.69 8.35 -7.24
CA ASP A 1 -28.67 9.42 -7.29
C ASP A 1 -28.65 10.08 -8.66
N ASP A 2 -28.30 11.36 -8.72
CA ASP A 2 -27.94 12.03 -9.97
C ASP A 2 -26.79 11.31 -10.69
N ALA A 3 -26.82 11.29 -12.03
CA ALA A 3 -25.87 10.57 -12.86
C ALA A 3 -24.42 11.04 -12.64
N ASN A 4 -24.18 12.33 -12.41
CA ASN A 4 -22.82 12.82 -12.14
C ASN A 4 -22.30 12.31 -10.79
N ARG A 5 -23.18 12.18 -9.79
CA ARG A 5 -22.82 11.63 -8.48
C ARG A 5 -22.56 10.14 -8.55
N ALA A 6 -23.36 9.40 -9.31
CA ALA A 6 -23.10 7.98 -9.56
C ALA A 6 -21.75 7.77 -10.26
N LEU A 7 -21.43 8.57 -11.28
CA LEU A 7 -20.12 8.54 -11.96
C LEU A 7 -18.98 8.84 -10.97
N MET A 8 -19.11 9.88 -10.16
CA MET A 8 -18.13 10.22 -9.13
C MET A 8 -17.95 9.08 -8.11
N GLY A 9 -19.05 8.50 -7.63
CA GLY A 9 -19.05 7.37 -6.69
C GLY A 9 -18.31 6.15 -7.25
N SER A 10 -18.61 5.77 -8.49
CA SER A 10 -17.90 4.68 -9.19
C SER A 10 -16.39 4.97 -9.32
N ASN A 11 -16.04 6.21 -9.69
CA ASN A 11 -14.64 6.63 -9.79
C ASN A 11 -13.90 6.60 -8.45
N MET A 12 -14.57 6.99 -7.36
CA MET A 12 -13.98 7.00 -6.01
C MET A 12 -13.81 5.61 -5.43
N GLN A 13 -14.74 4.68 -5.71
CA GLN A 13 -14.61 3.29 -5.28
C GLN A 13 -13.33 2.63 -5.84
N ARG A 14 -12.93 2.96 -7.08
CA ARG A 14 -11.66 2.50 -7.67
C ARG A 14 -10.41 3.05 -6.98
N GLN A 15 -10.56 4.11 -6.18
CA GLN A 15 -9.46 4.79 -5.49
C GLN A 15 -9.37 4.39 -4.01
N ALA A 16 -10.25 3.51 -3.54
CA ALA A 16 -10.30 3.08 -2.15
C ALA A 16 -9.07 2.22 -1.81
N VAL A 17 -8.45 2.52 -0.66
CA VAL A 17 -7.26 1.79 -0.19
C VAL A 17 -7.71 0.56 0.61
N PRO A 18 -7.10 -0.61 0.39
CA PRO A 18 -7.33 -1.78 1.22
C PRO A 18 -7.00 -1.50 2.70
N LEU A 19 -7.99 -1.72 3.57
CA LEU A 19 -7.85 -1.56 5.01
C LEU A 19 -7.27 -2.82 5.66
N ILE A 20 -6.61 -2.66 6.82
CA ILE A 20 -6.05 -3.79 7.59
C ILE A 20 -7.15 -4.75 8.04
N LYS A 21 -8.24 -4.17 8.55
CA LYS A 21 -9.47 -4.86 8.93
C LYS A 21 -10.46 -4.61 7.80
N THR A 22 -10.79 -5.61 7.01
CA THR A 22 -11.87 -5.53 6.01
C THR A 22 -13.23 -5.68 6.70
N GLN A 23 -14.30 -5.26 6.04
CA GLN A 23 -15.68 -5.50 6.47
C GLN A 23 -16.58 -5.41 5.24
N ARG A 24 -17.40 -6.44 5.01
CA ARG A 24 -18.42 -6.40 3.97
C ARG A 24 -19.44 -5.25 4.21
N PRO A 25 -19.95 -4.63 3.15
CA PRO A 25 -20.98 -3.59 3.29
C PRO A 25 -22.28 -4.20 3.84
N CYS A 26 -22.90 -3.52 4.80
CA CYS A 26 -24.20 -3.94 5.35
C CYS A 26 -25.34 -3.79 4.33
N VAL A 27 -25.28 -2.75 3.49
CA VAL A 27 -26.14 -2.58 2.31
C VAL A 27 -25.31 -2.87 1.07
N SER A 28 -25.52 -4.00 0.42
CA SER A 28 -24.78 -4.45 -0.76
C SER A 28 -25.67 -4.53 -1.99
N THR A 29 -25.08 -4.70 -3.18
CA THR A 29 -25.83 -4.90 -4.43
C THR A 29 -25.90 -6.37 -4.86
N GLY A 30 -25.15 -7.24 -4.18
CA GLY A 30 -24.95 -8.65 -4.53
C GLY A 30 -23.81 -8.85 -5.55
N ILE A 31 -23.40 -7.80 -6.27
CA ILE A 31 -22.25 -7.83 -7.17
C ILE A 31 -20.94 -8.03 -6.39
N GLU A 32 -20.90 -7.59 -5.14
CA GLU A 32 -19.75 -7.71 -4.24
C GLU A 32 -19.31 -9.17 -4.07
N LYS A 33 -20.24 -10.13 -4.16
CA LYS A 33 -19.94 -11.58 -4.09
C LYS A 33 -19.39 -12.16 -5.39
N VAL A 34 -19.69 -11.52 -6.52
CA VAL A 34 -19.31 -11.98 -7.86
C VAL A 34 -17.92 -11.48 -8.23
N ILE A 35 -17.60 -10.21 -7.92
CA ILE A 35 -16.34 -9.56 -8.32
C ILE A 35 -15.09 -10.34 -7.88
N PRO A 36 -14.95 -10.80 -6.62
CA PRO A 36 -13.73 -11.45 -6.16
C PRO A 36 -13.40 -12.73 -6.93
N GLN A 37 -14.41 -13.47 -7.41
CA GLN A 37 -14.21 -14.71 -8.17
C GLN A 37 -13.47 -14.49 -9.50
N TYR A 38 -13.60 -13.30 -10.08
CA TYR A 38 -12.93 -12.90 -11.32
C TYR A 38 -11.66 -12.08 -11.06
N SER A 39 -11.27 -11.90 -9.80
CA SER A 39 -10.09 -11.15 -9.41
C SER A 39 -8.91 -12.08 -9.09
N GLY A 40 -7.74 -11.75 -9.61
CA GLY A 40 -6.49 -12.42 -9.26
C GLY A 40 -5.98 -12.08 -7.85
N MET A 41 -6.77 -11.42 -7.00
CA MET A 41 -6.38 -11.03 -5.63
C MET A 41 -6.70 -12.10 -4.58
N VAL A 42 -7.73 -12.91 -4.80
CA VAL A 42 -8.14 -14.00 -3.91
C VAL A 42 -7.46 -15.32 -4.31
N VAL A 43 -7.60 -16.36 -3.48
CA VAL A 43 -7.20 -17.72 -3.83
C VAL A 43 -8.44 -18.57 -4.01
N THR A 44 -8.58 -19.25 -5.14
CA THR A 44 -9.70 -20.15 -5.46
C THR A 44 -9.24 -21.60 -5.57
N ALA A 45 -10.13 -22.51 -5.19
CA ALA A 45 -9.89 -23.95 -5.27
C ALA A 45 -9.97 -24.44 -6.72
N LYS A 46 -8.93 -25.09 -7.22
CA LYS A 46 -8.91 -25.68 -8.57
C LYS A 46 -9.78 -26.93 -8.67
N ASN A 47 -9.83 -27.70 -7.58
CA ASN A 47 -10.57 -28.95 -7.46
C ASN A 47 -11.43 -28.93 -6.20
N ALA A 48 -12.51 -29.70 -6.21
CA ALA A 48 -13.27 -30.01 -5.00
C ALA A 48 -12.48 -31.00 -4.13
N GLY A 49 -12.66 -30.94 -2.81
CA GLY A 49 -11.92 -31.78 -1.87
C GLY A 49 -12.16 -31.39 -0.42
N VAL A 50 -11.38 -31.94 0.51
CA VAL A 50 -11.42 -31.61 1.94
C VAL A 50 -10.14 -30.88 2.34
N VAL A 51 -10.27 -29.79 3.10
CA VAL A 51 -9.11 -29.08 3.64
C VAL A 51 -8.40 -29.98 4.66
N THR A 52 -7.21 -30.47 4.32
CA THR A 52 -6.40 -31.30 5.23
C THR A 52 -5.48 -30.47 6.11
N TYR A 53 -5.05 -29.30 5.63
CA TYR A 53 -4.20 -28.38 6.39
C TYR A 53 -4.49 -26.93 6.02
N VAL A 54 -4.49 -26.04 7.02
CA VAL A 54 -4.64 -24.60 6.82
C VAL A 54 -3.82 -23.84 7.85
N ASP A 55 -3.00 -22.90 7.38
CA ASP A 55 -2.33 -21.91 8.20
C ASP A 55 -2.33 -20.54 7.51
N ALA A 56 -1.62 -19.56 8.09
CA ALA A 56 -1.56 -18.20 7.56
C ALA A 56 -0.74 -18.07 6.25
N GLN A 57 0.01 -19.10 5.85
CA GLN A 57 0.92 -19.10 4.69
C GLN A 57 0.49 -20.04 3.57
N ARG A 58 -0.25 -21.11 3.87
CA ARG A 58 -0.66 -22.11 2.90
C ARG A 58 -1.94 -22.85 3.31
N ILE A 59 -2.61 -23.39 2.30
CA ILE A 59 -3.80 -24.23 2.41
C ILE A 59 -3.54 -25.51 1.62
N ILE A 60 -3.83 -26.68 2.18
CA ILE A 60 -3.69 -27.97 1.51
C ILE A 60 -5.06 -28.66 1.46
N ILE A 61 -5.44 -29.11 0.27
CA ILE A 61 -6.67 -29.87 0.01
C ILE A 61 -6.29 -31.30 -0.38
N ASP A 62 -6.92 -32.28 0.26
CA ASP A 62 -6.72 -33.72 0.06
C ASP A 62 -5.24 -34.17 0.09
N ASN A 63 -4.41 -33.50 0.90
CA ASN A 63 -2.94 -33.72 0.99
C ASN A 63 -2.18 -33.61 -0.33
N ALA A 64 -2.79 -33.02 -1.37
CA ALA A 64 -2.22 -33.00 -2.71
C ALA A 64 -2.17 -31.60 -3.32
N ASP A 65 -3.26 -30.83 -3.20
CA ASP A 65 -3.34 -29.49 -3.77
C ASP A 65 -2.88 -28.45 -2.73
N GLU A 66 -1.63 -27.98 -2.85
CA GLU A 66 -1.08 -26.91 -2.02
C GLU A 66 -1.28 -25.53 -2.66
N TYR A 67 -1.85 -24.61 -1.89
CA TYR A 67 -2.09 -23.22 -2.26
C TYR A 67 -1.26 -22.33 -1.33
N VAL A 68 -0.19 -21.74 -1.86
CA VAL A 68 0.66 -20.79 -1.11
C VAL A 68 0.05 -19.40 -1.16
N LEU A 69 -0.16 -18.81 0.01
CA LEU A 69 -0.75 -17.49 0.19
C LEU A 69 0.31 -16.40 0.04
N ARG A 70 -0.06 -15.32 -0.66
CA ARG A 70 0.76 -14.10 -0.80
C ARG A 70 0.59 -13.23 0.45
N LYS A 71 1.67 -13.03 1.19
CA LYS A 71 1.69 -12.28 2.46
C LYS A 71 2.46 -10.99 2.29
N PHE A 72 1.85 -9.88 2.71
CA PHE A 72 2.44 -8.54 2.72
C PHE A 72 3.18 -8.19 1.41
N GLN A 73 2.54 -8.44 0.28
CA GLN A 73 3.09 -8.12 -1.03
C GLN A 73 2.71 -6.69 -1.44
N GLY A 74 3.69 -5.89 -1.83
CA GLY A 74 3.46 -4.55 -2.36
C GLY A 74 2.72 -4.60 -3.71
N LEU A 75 1.71 -3.74 -3.84
CA LEU A 75 0.98 -3.49 -5.09
C LEU A 75 1.52 -2.23 -5.79
N ASN A 76 1.12 -2.02 -7.05
CA ASN A 76 1.62 -0.91 -7.88
C ASN A 76 1.38 0.48 -7.25
N GLU A 77 0.26 0.67 -6.55
CA GLU A 77 -0.07 1.93 -5.85
C GLU A 77 0.51 1.97 -4.42
N LYS A 78 1.57 1.18 -4.15
CA LYS A 78 2.21 1.03 -2.83
C LYS A 78 1.29 0.47 -1.75
N THR A 79 0.08 0.03 -2.08
CA THR A 79 -0.82 -0.62 -1.13
C THR A 79 -0.39 -2.07 -0.89
N CYS A 80 -1.02 -2.74 0.06
CA CYS A 80 -0.62 -4.08 0.51
C CYS A 80 -1.64 -5.15 0.11
N LEU A 81 -1.15 -6.20 -0.55
CA LEU A 81 -1.85 -7.47 -0.69
C LEU A 81 -1.44 -8.41 0.45
N ASN A 82 -2.42 -8.80 1.27
CA ASN A 82 -2.21 -9.78 2.32
C ASN A 82 -3.36 -10.79 2.30
N GLN A 83 -3.07 -12.00 1.82
CA GLN A 83 -4.08 -13.05 1.72
C GLN A 83 -4.31 -13.74 3.07
N LYS A 84 -5.58 -13.96 3.43
CA LYS A 84 -5.99 -14.57 4.70
C LYS A 84 -6.91 -15.77 4.43
N PRO A 85 -6.60 -16.97 4.96
CA PRO A 85 -7.48 -18.12 4.77
C PRO A 85 -8.85 -17.87 5.40
N ILE A 86 -9.92 -18.25 4.69
CA ILE A 86 -11.30 -18.19 5.21
C ILE A 86 -11.88 -19.58 5.51
N VAL A 87 -11.26 -20.62 4.97
CA VAL A 87 -11.65 -22.02 5.17
C VAL A 87 -11.06 -22.60 6.45
N ARG A 88 -11.72 -23.62 7.00
CA ARG A 88 -11.27 -24.35 8.21
C ARG A 88 -10.79 -25.75 7.86
N MET A 89 -9.95 -26.31 8.72
CA MET A 89 -9.52 -27.72 8.61
C MET A 89 -10.74 -28.64 8.66
N GLY A 90 -10.79 -29.62 7.76
CA GLY A 90 -11.91 -30.57 7.62
C GLY A 90 -13.10 -30.04 6.81
N GLU A 91 -13.07 -28.79 6.34
CA GLU A 91 -14.14 -28.23 5.51
C GLU A 91 -14.17 -28.86 4.11
N LYS A 92 -15.36 -29.16 3.61
CA LYS A 92 -15.58 -29.64 2.23
C LYS A 92 -15.67 -28.45 1.28
N ILE A 93 -14.79 -28.43 0.30
CA ILE A 93 -14.62 -27.34 -0.66
C ILE A 93 -15.15 -27.77 -2.03
N LYS A 94 -15.84 -26.85 -2.70
CA LYS A 94 -16.26 -27.00 -4.10
C LYS A 94 -15.21 -26.43 -5.04
N LYS A 95 -15.19 -26.92 -6.28
CA LYS A 95 -14.42 -26.30 -7.36
C LYS A 95 -14.79 -24.80 -7.48
N ASP A 96 -13.77 -23.97 -7.68
CA ASP A 96 -13.85 -22.50 -7.82
C ASP A 96 -14.29 -21.75 -6.55
N GLN A 97 -14.44 -22.43 -5.41
CA GLN A 97 -14.70 -21.78 -4.12
C GLN A 97 -13.48 -20.97 -3.66
N ILE A 98 -13.73 -19.79 -3.08
CA ILE A 98 -12.69 -18.95 -2.51
C ILE A 98 -12.16 -19.60 -1.23
N LEU A 99 -10.85 -19.79 -1.17
CA LEU A 99 -10.11 -20.38 -0.06
C LEU A 99 -9.51 -19.34 0.87
N ALA A 100 -9.06 -18.22 0.30
CA ALA A 100 -8.47 -17.12 1.04
C ALA A 100 -8.88 -15.78 0.44
N ASP A 101 -9.26 -14.87 1.33
CA ASP A 101 -9.48 -13.47 1.02
C ASP A 101 -8.16 -12.79 0.63
N GLY A 102 -8.24 -11.78 -0.22
CA GLY A 102 -7.12 -10.92 -0.62
C GLY A 102 -7.23 -9.51 -0.04
N ALA A 103 -6.71 -8.54 -0.80
CA ALA A 103 -6.85 -7.13 -0.47
C ALA A 103 -8.30 -6.68 -0.69
N ALA A 104 -8.86 -5.98 0.30
CA ALA A 104 -10.21 -5.43 0.24
C ALA A 104 -11.31 -6.48 -0.04
N THR A 105 -11.19 -7.67 0.56
CA THR A 105 -12.25 -8.69 0.56
C THR A 105 -12.53 -9.20 1.97
N ASP A 106 -13.76 -9.64 2.21
CA ASP A 106 -14.23 -10.19 3.48
C ASP A 106 -15.20 -11.35 3.21
N ILE A 107 -14.81 -12.57 3.59
CA ILE A 107 -15.55 -13.82 3.39
C ILE A 107 -15.97 -14.00 1.91
N GLY A 108 -15.03 -13.73 0.99
CA GLY A 108 -15.26 -13.87 -0.44
C GLY A 108 -16.12 -12.76 -1.08
N GLU A 109 -16.45 -11.70 -0.34
CA GLU A 109 -17.13 -10.51 -0.85
C GLU A 109 -16.18 -9.30 -0.95
N LEU A 110 -16.44 -8.41 -1.90
CA LEU A 110 -15.71 -7.15 -2.04
C LEU A 110 -15.99 -6.22 -0.85
N ALA A 111 -14.94 -5.82 -0.16
CA ALA A 111 -14.97 -5.03 1.07
C ALA A 111 -13.97 -3.86 1.01
N LEU A 112 -14.35 -2.80 0.29
CA LEU A 112 -13.52 -1.61 0.03
C LEU A 112 -13.43 -0.62 1.20
N GLY A 113 -14.29 -0.74 2.21
CA GLY A 113 -14.49 0.27 3.25
C GLY A 113 -15.01 -0.32 4.56
N LYS A 114 -15.70 0.51 5.34
CA LYS A 114 -16.28 0.18 6.65
C LYS A 114 -17.68 0.75 6.80
N ASN A 115 -18.55 -0.01 7.46
CA ASN A 115 -19.84 0.50 7.90
C ASN A 115 -19.59 1.36 9.15
N VAL A 116 -19.97 2.63 9.12
CA VAL A 116 -19.80 3.56 10.24
C VAL A 116 -21.11 4.24 10.58
N LEU A 117 -21.34 4.48 11.87
CA LEU A 117 -22.51 5.20 12.36
C LEU A 117 -22.36 6.69 12.08
N ILE A 118 -23.16 7.20 11.15
CA ILE A 118 -23.12 8.58 10.67
C ILE A 118 -24.32 9.36 11.19
N ALA A 119 -24.11 10.63 11.55
CA ALA A 119 -25.16 11.61 11.75
C ALA A 119 -25.08 12.73 10.70
N PHE A 120 -26.21 13.08 10.09
CA PHE A 120 -26.33 14.27 9.24
C PHE A 120 -26.71 15.50 10.08
N ASN A 121 -25.71 16.15 10.67
CA ASN A 121 -25.89 17.34 11.51
C ASN A 121 -24.78 18.37 11.25
N THR A 122 -24.99 19.64 11.60
CA THR A 122 -23.91 20.64 11.61
C THR A 122 -23.16 20.60 12.93
N PHE A 123 -21.83 20.69 12.90
CA PHE A 123 -21.01 20.59 14.12
C PHE A 123 -19.94 21.68 14.17
N ASP A 124 -20.24 22.80 14.83
CA ASP A 124 -19.37 23.98 15.05
C ASP A 124 -18.64 24.50 13.79
N GLY A 125 -19.19 24.26 12.59
CA GLY A 125 -18.51 24.56 11.33
C GLY A 125 -17.34 23.65 10.98
N TYR A 126 -17.00 22.63 11.78
CA TYR A 126 -15.96 21.65 11.45
C TYR A 126 -16.31 20.78 10.25
N ASN A 127 -17.60 20.64 9.94
CA ASN A 127 -18.07 20.02 8.71
C ASN A 127 -18.59 21.03 7.68
N PHE A 128 -18.03 22.25 7.66
CA PHE A 128 -18.33 23.23 6.61
C PHE A 128 -17.96 22.71 5.21
N GLU A 129 -18.75 23.08 4.20
CA GLU A 129 -18.65 22.54 2.83
C GLU A 129 -18.70 20.99 2.83
N ASP A 130 -17.61 20.35 2.43
CA ASP A 130 -17.42 18.91 2.35
C ASP A 130 -16.48 18.38 3.43
N ALA A 131 -16.22 19.16 4.49
CA ALA A 131 -15.42 18.70 5.59
C ALA A 131 -16.14 17.60 6.39
N ILE A 132 -15.36 16.66 6.92
CA ILE A 132 -15.85 15.52 7.71
C ILE A 132 -15.30 15.63 9.13
N VAL A 133 -16.18 15.42 10.11
CA VAL A 133 -15.83 15.27 11.52
C VAL A 133 -15.86 13.80 11.88
N ILE A 134 -14.82 13.33 12.56
CA ILE A 134 -14.64 11.91 12.88
C ILE A 134 -14.38 11.74 14.36
N SER A 135 -14.95 10.69 14.95
CA SER A 135 -14.65 10.25 16.31
C SER A 135 -13.25 9.67 16.43
N GLU A 136 -12.53 10.05 17.48
CA GLU A 136 -11.25 9.48 17.88
C GLU A 136 -11.31 7.94 18.02
N LYS A 137 -12.49 7.38 18.33
CA LYS A 137 -12.72 5.94 18.39
C LYS A 137 -12.28 5.22 17.11
N LEU A 138 -12.61 5.78 15.94
CA LEU A 138 -12.25 5.18 14.65
C LEU A 138 -10.73 5.12 14.42
N VAL A 139 -9.99 6.04 15.03
CA VAL A 139 -8.52 6.07 14.99
C VAL A 139 -7.95 5.05 15.99
N LYS A 140 -8.46 5.03 17.22
CA LYS A 140 -8.05 4.09 18.29
C LYS A 140 -8.24 2.63 17.87
N GLU A 141 -9.34 2.32 17.21
CA GLU A 141 -9.68 0.96 16.79
C GLU A 141 -9.05 0.53 15.45
N ASP A 142 -8.23 1.39 14.84
CA ASP A 142 -7.60 1.16 13.53
C ASP A 142 -8.62 0.85 12.40
N VAL A 143 -9.79 1.49 12.44
CA VAL A 143 -10.90 1.17 11.53
C VAL A 143 -10.54 1.47 10.08
N PHE A 144 -9.93 2.62 9.83
CA PHE A 144 -9.50 3.09 8.50
C PHE A 144 -7.97 3.08 8.32
N THR A 145 -7.28 2.20 9.03
CA THR A 145 -5.82 2.07 8.90
C THR A 145 -5.46 1.20 7.69
N SER A 146 -4.54 1.66 6.86
CA SER A 146 -4.00 0.96 5.69
C SER A 146 -2.52 0.62 5.87
N ILE A 147 -2.03 -0.40 5.16
CA ILE A 147 -0.60 -0.72 5.07
C ILE A 147 -0.10 -0.31 3.70
N HIS A 148 0.95 0.49 3.69
CA HIS A 148 1.67 0.88 2.48
C HIS A 148 3.05 0.24 2.49
N ILE A 149 3.48 -0.28 1.34
CA ILE A 149 4.79 -0.90 1.15
C ILE A 149 5.53 -0.07 0.11
N ASP A 150 6.53 0.66 0.56
CA ASP A 150 7.43 1.42 -0.30
C ASP A 150 8.63 0.55 -0.67
N GLU A 151 8.98 0.54 -1.96
CA GLU A 151 10.19 -0.09 -2.48
C GLU A 151 11.24 1.01 -2.70
N PHE A 152 12.41 0.83 -2.09
CA PHE A 152 13.58 1.65 -2.30
C PHE A 152 14.69 0.80 -2.89
N ASP A 153 15.35 1.30 -3.92
CA ASP A 153 16.44 0.59 -4.58
C ASP A 153 17.69 1.47 -4.69
N VAL A 154 18.84 0.80 -4.61
CA VAL A 154 20.14 1.41 -4.89
C VAL A 154 20.98 0.47 -5.72
N GLU A 155 21.69 1.05 -6.67
CA GLU A 155 22.52 0.34 -7.64
C GLU A 155 23.99 0.67 -7.41
N ILE A 156 24.85 -0.31 -7.68
CA ILE A 156 26.30 -0.11 -7.82
C ILE A 156 26.68 -0.17 -9.29
N ARG A 157 27.48 0.81 -9.69
CA ARG A 157 28.04 0.92 -11.03
C ARG A 157 29.56 1.01 -10.99
N GLU A 158 30.17 0.71 -12.13
CA GLU A 158 31.58 0.97 -12.36
C GLU A 158 31.74 2.38 -12.93
N THR A 159 32.43 3.25 -12.19
CA THR A 159 32.70 4.62 -12.62
C THR A 159 34.11 4.73 -13.20
N LYS A 160 34.42 5.86 -13.86
CA LYS A 160 35.78 6.13 -14.35
C LYS A 160 36.83 6.19 -13.23
N LEU A 161 36.42 6.51 -12.00
CA LEU A 161 37.31 6.66 -10.84
C LEU A 161 37.48 5.33 -10.06
N GLY A 162 36.68 4.33 -10.36
CA GLY A 162 36.68 3.03 -9.68
C GLY A 162 35.28 2.46 -9.52
N ARG A 163 35.23 1.29 -8.91
CA ARG A 163 34.00 0.57 -8.60
C ARG A 163 33.35 1.14 -7.34
N GLU A 164 32.04 1.35 -7.36
CA GLU A 164 31.26 1.66 -6.15
C GLU A 164 31.04 0.38 -5.34
N GLU A 165 30.91 0.49 -4.02
CA GLU A 165 30.82 -0.67 -3.13
C GLU A 165 29.71 -0.51 -2.09
N PHE A 166 29.06 -1.63 -1.75
CA PHE A 166 28.16 -1.72 -0.61
C PHE A 166 28.99 -2.11 0.60
N THR A 167 29.01 -1.24 1.60
CA THR A 167 29.83 -1.44 2.79
C THR A 167 29.21 -0.75 3.99
N ARG A 168 29.50 -1.31 5.17
CA ARG A 168 29.20 -0.68 6.45
C ARG A 168 30.22 0.41 6.81
N ASP A 169 31.39 0.42 6.19
CA ASP A 169 32.43 1.43 6.43
C ASP A 169 32.10 2.73 5.66
N ILE A 170 31.23 3.55 6.26
CA ILE A 170 30.69 4.75 5.63
C ILE A 170 31.30 6.00 6.30
N PRO A 171 31.87 6.91 5.50
CA PRO A 171 32.51 8.11 6.02
C PRO A 171 31.54 9.07 6.73
N ASN A 172 31.98 9.66 7.85
CA ASN A 172 31.22 10.64 8.66
C ASN A 172 29.84 10.18 9.19
N VAL A 173 29.61 8.88 9.35
CA VAL A 173 28.35 8.34 9.89
C VAL A 173 28.52 7.94 11.37
N SER A 174 27.47 8.14 12.18
CA SER A 174 27.50 7.76 13.60
C SER A 174 27.47 6.24 13.79
N GLU A 175 28.17 5.71 14.81
CA GLU A 175 28.15 4.27 15.14
C GLU A 175 26.74 3.74 15.41
N LYS A 176 25.84 4.59 15.94
CA LYS A 176 24.44 4.23 16.20
C LYS A 176 23.69 3.90 14.91
N GLN A 177 23.91 4.65 13.84
CA GLN A 177 23.32 4.36 12.53
C GLN A 177 23.94 3.11 11.92
N LEU A 178 25.26 2.96 12.02
CA LEU A 178 25.98 1.76 11.54
C LEU A 178 25.58 0.48 12.28
N GLY A 179 25.18 0.57 13.56
CA GLY A 179 24.76 -0.57 14.37
C GLY A 179 23.50 -1.29 13.87
N ARG A 180 22.73 -0.66 12.96
CA ARG A 180 21.53 -1.26 12.35
C ARG A 180 21.83 -1.97 11.02
N LEU A 181 23.01 -1.74 10.45
CA LEU A 181 23.45 -2.35 9.21
C LEU A 181 24.13 -3.69 9.50
N ASP A 182 23.96 -4.64 8.61
CA ASP A 182 24.72 -5.90 8.61
C ASP A 182 26.18 -5.70 8.16
N GLU A 183 26.94 -6.78 8.07
CA GLU A 183 28.34 -6.77 7.64
C GLU A 183 28.53 -6.28 6.20
N HIS A 184 27.48 -6.32 5.38
CA HIS A 184 27.48 -5.87 3.99
C HIS A 184 26.92 -4.45 3.82
N GLY A 185 26.62 -3.75 4.92
CA GLY A 185 26.07 -2.41 4.89
C GLY A 185 24.57 -2.35 4.57
N ILE A 186 23.82 -3.45 4.69
CA ILE A 186 22.37 -3.50 4.41
C ILE A 186 21.59 -3.49 5.73
N ILE A 187 20.49 -2.74 5.78
CA ILE A 187 19.62 -2.66 6.95
C ILE A 187 19.02 -4.01 7.33
N GLN A 188 19.00 -4.31 8.64
CA GLN A 188 18.42 -5.54 9.15
C GLN A 188 16.89 -5.58 9.04
N ILE A 189 16.36 -6.72 8.62
CA ILE A 189 14.91 -6.98 8.55
C ILE A 189 14.29 -6.85 9.94
N GLY A 190 13.12 -6.21 10.02
CA GLY A 190 12.43 -5.92 11.28
C GLY A 190 12.85 -4.62 11.96
N SER A 191 13.89 -3.94 11.45
CA SER A 191 14.28 -2.62 11.94
C SER A 191 13.21 -1.58 11.66
N TYR A 192 12.89 -0.78 12.67
CA TYR A 192 12.08 0.42 12.49
C TYR A 192 12.98 1.60 12.11
N VAL A 193 12.68 2.23 10.98
CA VAL A 193 13.50 3.26 10.34
C VAL A 193 12.72 4.56 10.17
N ARG A 194 13.43 5.68 10.28
CA ARG A 194 12.91 7.05 10.17
C ARG A 194 13.66 7.83 9.09
N PRO A 195 13.14 8.98 8.62
CA PRO A 195 13.85 9.83 7.68
C PRO A 195 15.30 10.11 8.09
N GLY A 196 16.24 9.91 7.16
CA GLY A 196 17.69 10.06 7.38
C GLY A 196 18.39 8.82 7.98
N ASP A 197 17.67 7.75 8.32
CA ASP A 197 18.31 6.47 8.61
C ASP A 197 18.85 5.83 7.32
N ILE A 198 20.02 5.19 7.41
CA ILE A 198 20.65 4.51 6.26
C ILE A 198 19.99 3.14 6.05
N LEU A 199 19.47 2.90 4.86
CA LEU A 199 18.94 1.61 4.42
C LEU A 199 20.03 0.74 3.83
N VAL A 200 20.90 1.33 3.00
CA VAL A 200 22.00 0.62 2.36
C VAL A 200 23.20 1.55 2.28
N GLY A 201 24.29 1.15 2.93
CA GLY A 201 25.58 1.80 2.88
C GLY A 201 26.20 1.67 1.50
N LYS A 202 26.40 2.80 0.81
CA LYS A 202 27.06 2.86 -0.50
C LYS A 202 28.15 3.91 -0.47
N VAL A 203 29.34 3.50 -0.93
CA VAL A 203 30.50 4.39 -1.08
C VAL A 203 30.93 4.48 -2.54
N SER A 204 31.24 5.70 -2.96
CA SER A 204 31.69 6.02 -4.31
C SER A 204 33.11 6.60 -4.27
N PRO A 205 34.04 6.16 -5.14
CA PRO A 205 35.39 6.73 -5.18
C PRO A 205 35.34 8.21 -5.56
N LYS A 206 36.04 9.06 -4.79
CA LYS A 206 36.05 10.51 -4.97
C LYS A 206 37.39 10.96 -5.54
N SER A 207 37.38 11.89 -6.51
CA SER A 207 38.61 12.56 -6.94
C SER A 207 39.12 13.48 -5.83
N LYS A 208 40.44 13.55 -5.66
CA LYS A 208 41.06 14.49 -4.70
C LYS A 208 40.79 15.92 -5.16
N SER A 209 39.90 16.61 -4.44
CA SER A 209 39.62 18.03 -4.64
C SER A 209 40.68 18.88 -3.95
N GLU A 210 41.11 19.98 -4.58
CA GLU A 210 41.92 20.98 -3.89
C GLU A 210 41.08 21.66 -2.80
N LEU A 211 41.46 21.43 -1.54
CA LEU A 211 40.84 22.07 -0.38
C LEU A 211 41.19 23.57 -0.35
N SER A 212 40.25 24.39 0.14
CA SER A 212 40.51 25.82 0.40
C SER A 212 41.60 26.01 1.47
N PRO A 213 42.26 27.18 1.56
CA PRO A 213 43.23 27.44 2.63
C PRO A 213 42.68 27.20 4.04
N GLU A 214 41.42 27.55 4.28
CA GLU A 214 40.72 27.34 5.55
C GLU A 214 40.46 25.86 5.81
N GLU A 215 40.02 25.10 4.80
CA GLU A 215 39.81 23.65 4.90
C GLU A 215 41.15 22.91 5.10
N LYS A 216 42.22 23.36 4.44
CA LYS A 216 43.59 22.85 4.64
C LYS A 216 44.06 23.06 6.07
N LEU A 217 43.79 24.24 6.65
CA LEU A 217 44.12 24.53 8.04
C LEU A 217 43.32 23.63 8.99
N LEU A 218 42.01 23.48 8.78
CA LEU A 218 41.17 22.58 9.58
C LEU A 218 41.66 21.13 9.49
N HIS A 219 42.01 20.66 8.29
CA HIS A 219 42.57 19.33 8.09
C HIS A 219 43.91 19.16 8.81
N ALA A 220 44.78 20.19 8.81
CA ALA A 220 46.05 20.17 9.53
C ALA A 220 45.86 20.14 11.06
N ILE A 221 44.84 20.82 11.59
CA ILE A 221 44.55 20.89 13.03
C ILE A 221 43.89 19.59 13.53
N PHE A 222 42.86 19.11 12.82
CA PHE A 222 42.04 17.98 13.29
C PHE A 222 42.47 16.62 12.73
N GLY A 223 43.44 16.59 11.80
CA GLY A 223 44.02 15.35 11.29
C GLY A 223 43.02 14.39 10.65
N ARG A 224 41.86 14.88 10.18
CA ARG A 224 40.85 14.03 9.55
C ARG A 224 41.42 13.50 8.24
N ALA A 225 41.83 12.24 8.22
CA ALA A 225 42.26 11.57 7.02
C ALA A 225 41.20 11.76 5.93
N GLY A 226 41.61 12.35 4.81
CA GLY A 226 40.75 12.51 3.65
C GLY A 226 40.18 11.16 3.25
N GLU A 227 38.89 10.97 3.50
CA GLU A 227 38.17 9.81 3.02
C GLU A 227 38.17 9.90 1.49
N ASP A 228 38.98 9.05 0.85
CA ASP A 228 39.09 8.92 -0.62
C ASP A 228 37.75 8.43 -1.25
N VAL A 229 36.74 8.23 -0.42
CA VAL A 229 35.40 7.78 -0.76
C VAL A 229 34.34 8.79 -0.29
N LYS A 230 33.29 8.92 -1.09
CA LYS A 230 32.10 9.72 -0.80
C LYS A 230 30.98 8.80 -0.32
N ASN A 231 30.24 9.22 0.70
CA ASN A 231 28.97 8.60 1.07
C ASN A 231 27.91 8.91 0.01
N ASP A 232 27.42 7.89 -0.69
CA ASP A 232 26.27 7.91 -1.60
C ASP A 232 25.22 6.87 -1.16
N SER A 233 25.12 6.64 0.15
CA SER A 233 24.22 5.67 0.76
C SER A 233 22.75 5.96 0.46
N LEU A 234 21.95 4.90 0.43
CA LEU A 234 20.51 5.01 0.35
C LEU A 234 19.96 5.32 1.74
N GLU A 235 19.39 6.50 1.91
CA GLU A 235 18.73 6.94 3.13
C GLU A 235 17.20 6.90 2.98
N VAL A 236 16.52 6.73 4.11
CA VAL A 236 15.05 6.85 4.14
C VAL A 236 14.66 8.31 3.80
N PRO A 237 13.84 8.54 2.76
CA PRO A 237 13.43 9.88 2.39
C PRO A 237 12.57 10.57 3.45
N ALA A 238 12.55 11.90 3.42
CA ALA A 238 11.66 12.70 4.26
C ALA A 238 10.18 12.33 4.04
N GLY A 239 9.46 12.09 5.15
CA GLY A 239 8.04 11.71 5.14
C GLY A 239 7.78 10.21 4.98
N SER A 240 8.83 9.39 4.84
CA SER A 240 8.72 7.93 4.90
C SER A 240 9.28 7.41 6.23
N GLU A 241 8.54 6.53 6.89
CA GLU A 241 8.99 5.80 8.07
C GLU A 241 8.26 4.47 8.15
N GLY A 242 8.83 3.48 8.81
CA GLY A 242 8.18 2.18 8.92
C GLY A 242 9.13 1.07 9.31
N ILE A 243 8.65 -0.16 9.13
CA ILE A 243 9.39 -1.38 9.45
C ILE A 243 9.94 -1.98 8.16
N VAL A 244 11.23 -2.33 8.16
CA VAL A 244 11.85 -3.05 7.04
C VAL A 244 11.27 -4.46 6.97
N LEU A 245 10.52 -4.77 5.92
CA LEU A 245 9.94 -6.09 5.68
C LEU A 245 10.95 -7.07 5.06
N ALA A 246 11.72 -6.59 4.09
CA ALA A 246 12.67 -7.40 3.36
C ALA A 246 13.75 -6.53 2.73
N ALA A 247 14.97 -7.06 2.65
CA ALA A 247 16.04 -6.52 1.83
C ALA A 247 16.50 -7.62 0.87
N LYS A 248 16.44 -7.35 -0.44
CA LYS A 248 16.83 -8.29 -1.50
C LYS A 248 18.03 -7.74 -2.23
N ARG A 249 19.12 -8.50 -2.23
CA ARG A 249 20.33 -8.20 -3.00
C ARG A 249 20.30 -9.00 -4.30
N PHE A 250 20.48 -8.30 -5.40
CA PHE A 250 20.56 -8.85 -6.75
C PHE A 250 21.98 -8.64 -7.27
N SER A 251 22.55 -9.67 -7.88
CA SER A 251 23.93 -9.61 -8.37
C SER A 251 24.09 -10.38 -9.67
N ARG A 252 24.95 -9.87 -10.56
CA ARG A 252 25.34 -10.60 -11.76
C ARG A 252 26.27 -11.76 -11.40
N ARG A 253 26.00 -12.94 -11.96
CA ARG A 253 26.80 -14.16 -11.70
C ARG A 253 28.31 -14.00 -11.92
N MET A 254 28.72 -13.17 -12.89
CA MET A 254 30.14 -12.93 -13.19
C MET A 254 30.89 -12.21 -12.05
N HIS A 255 30.19 -11.52 -11.16
CA HIS A 255 30.77 -10.72 -10.08
C HIS A 255 30.60 -11.34 -8.68
N LEU A 256 30.04 -12.55 -8.58
CA LEU A 256 29.97 -13.29 -7.32
C LEU A 256 31.38 -13.63 -6.83
N SER A 257 31.61 -13.47 -5.52
CA SER A 257 32.82 -13.96 -4.87
C SER A 257 32.88 -15.50 -4.93
N ASP A 258 34.07 -16.08 -4.79
CA ASP A 258 34.22 -17.54 -4.84
C ASP A 258 33.51 -18.25 -3.67
N GLU A 259 33.38 -17.58 -2.53
CA GLU A 259 32.59 -18.04 -1.40
C GLU A 259 31.09 -18.03 -1.70
N GLN A 260 30.58 -16.94 -2.30
CA GLN A 260 29.17 -16.86 -2.71
C GLN A 260 28.81 -17.91 -3.76
N LYS A 261 29.71 -18.21 -4.70
CA LYS A 261 29.52 -19.31 -5.68
C LYS A 261 29.40 -20.67 -5.00
N LYS A 262 30.12 -20.90 -3.90
CA LYS A 262 30.07 -22.16 -3.15
C LYS A 262 28.75 -22.29 -2.39
N THR A 263 28.28 -21.21 -1.76
CA THR A 263 26.98 -21.17 -1.07
C THR A 263 25.83 -21.41 -2.05
N LEU A 264 25.82 -20.72 -3.20
CA LEU A 264 24.80 -20.92 -4.23
C LEU A 264 24.74 -22.37 -4.74
N LYS A 265 25.90 -23.02 -4.94
CA LYS A 265 25.95 -24.43 -5.33
C LYS A 265 25.33 -25.34 -4.27
N ARG A 266 25.50 -25.03 -2.98
CA ARG A 266 24.88 -25.79 -1.88
C ARG A 266 23.37 -25.61 -1.89
N GLU A 267 22.88 -24.37 -1.97
CA GLU A 267 21.45 -24.08 -2.02
C GLU A 267 20.75 -24.72 -3.22
N MET A 268 21.40 -24.75 -4.39
CA MET A 268 20.88 -25.46 -5.56
C MET A 268 20.72 -26.96 -5.32
N ARG A 269 21.70 -27.59 -4.63
CA ARG A 269 21.66 -29.01 -4.30
C ARG A 269 20.58 -29.30 -3.25
N ASP A 270 20.51 -28.50 -2.19
CA ASP A 270 19.50 -28.65 -1.14
C ASP A 270 18.07 -28.54 -1.71
N TYR A 271 17.86 -27.62 -2.66
CA TYR A 271 16.58 -27.46 -3.35
C TYR A 271 16.25 -28.62 -4.30
N GLU A 272 17.26 -29.15 -5.00
CA GLU A 272 17.11 -30.33 -5.86
C GLU A 272 16.70 -31.56 -5.02
N ASP A 273 17.40 -31.80 -3.90
CA ASP A 273 17.11 -32.89 -2.97
C ASP A 273 15.71 -32.77 -2.35
N GLU A 274 15.25 -31.56 -2.01
CA GLU A 274 13.91 -31.30 -1.48
C GLU A 274 12.81 -31.63 -2.50
N MET A 275 12.96 -31.15 -3.74
CA MET A 275 11.98 -31.39 -4.80
C MET A 275 11.92 -32.87 -5.20
N ASP A 276 13.07 -33.54 -5.22
CA ASP A 276 13.14 -34.98 -5.52
C ASP A 276 12.48 -35.82 -4.43
N ARG A 277 12.68 -35.46 -3.16
CA ARG A 277 11.95 -36.10 -2.04
C ARG A 277 10.45 -35.95 -2.19
N ARG A 278 9.98 -34.74 -2.50
CA ARG A 278 8.54 -34.45 -2.67
C ARG A 278 7.94 -35.21 -3.87
N SER A 279 8.68 -35.29 -4.97
CA SER A 279 8.31 -36.08 -6.15
C SER A 279 8.21 -37.58 -5.81
N ALA A 280 9.19 -38.11 -5.08
CA ALA A 280 9.21 -39.49 -4.63
C ALA A 280 8.05 -39.84 -3.68
N GLU A 281 7.71 -38.96 -2.74
CA GLU A 281 6.56 -39.16 -1.83
C GLU A 281 5.22 -39.24 -2.59
N LEU A 282 4.98 -38.33 -3.54
CA LEU A 282 3.79 -38.34 -4.39
C LEU A 282 3.73 -39.58 -5.29
N PHE A 283 4.87 -40.00 -5.82
CA PHE A 283 4.95 -41.22 -6.63
C PHE A 283 4.68 -42.48 -5.80
N ARG A 284 5.19 -42.56 -4.56
CA ARG A 284 4.87 -43.65 -3.63
C ARG A 284 3.37 -43.72 -3.34
N GLN A 285 2.74 -42.60 -3.02
CA GLN A 285 1.28 -42.54 -2.80
C GLN A 285 0.49 -43.00 -4.02
N MET A 286 0.90 -42.60 -5.22
CA MET A 286 0.27 -43.05 -6.47
C MET A 286 0.40 -44.58 -6.62
N VAL A 287 1.60 -45.13 -6.41
CA VAL A 287 1.86 -46.56 -6.56
C VAL A 287 1.10 -47.38 -5.52
N ASP A 288 1.02 -46.91 -4.28
CA ASP A 288 0.25 -47.57 -3.22
C ASP A 288 -1.24 -47.65 -3.57
N GLN A 289 -1.83 -46.54 -4.06
CA GLN A 289 -3.23 -46.53 -4.51
C GLN A 289 -3.47 -47.41 -5.74
N VAL A 290 -2.52 -47.44 -6.67
CA VAL A 290 -2.62 -48.32 -7.86
C VAL A 290 -2.48 -49.79 -7.45
N ASN A 291 -1.58 -50.13 -6.54
CA ASN A 291 -1.41 -51.49 -6.03
C ASN A 291 -2.66 -51.96 -5.26
N GLU A 292 -3.26 -51.07 -4.44
CA GLU A 292 -4.51 -51.35 -3.72
C GLU A 292 -5.69 -51.57 -4.69
N ALA A 293 -5.81 -50.74 -5.74
CA ALA A 293 -6.88 -50.85 -6.73
C ALA A 293 -6.75 -52.07 -7.66
N THR A 294 -5.52 -52.49 -7.96
CA THR A 294 -5.24 -53.60 -8.90
C THR A 294 -5.04 -54.95 -8.22
N GLY A 295 -4.80 -54.97 -6.90
CA GLY A 295 -4.55 -56.18 -6.12
C GLY A 295 -3.22 -56.87 -6.47
N SER A 296 -2.35 -56.22 -7.23
CA SER A 296 -1.06 -56.76 -7.66
C SER A 296 0.04 -55.71 -7.52
N GLU A 297 1.19 -56.12 -6.97
CA GLU A 297 2.31 -55.22 -6.79
C GLU A 297 3.00 -54.92 -8.13
N MET A 298 3.18 -53.63 -8.42
CA MET A 298 3.92 -53.18 -9.59
C MET A 298 5.42 -53.47 -9.43
N ILE A 299 6.01 -54.12 -10.43
CA ILE A 299 7.44 -54.45 -10.48
C ILE A 299 8.06 -53.74 -11.67
N ASP A 300 9.16 -53.02 -11.42
CA ASP A 300 9.96 -52.37 -12.46
C ASP A 300 10.62 -53.45 -13.35
N PRO A 301 10.41 -53.43 -14.68
CA PRO A 301 11.00 -54.40 -15.60
C PRO A 301 12.53 -54.37 -15.66
N SER A 302 13.15 -53.23 -15.35
CA SER A 302 14.60 -53.02 -15.47
C SER A 302 15.35 -53.47 -14.23
N THR A 303 14.88 -53.08 -13.05
CA THR A 303 15.53 -53.37 -11.76
C THR A 303 14.97 -54.61 -11.05
N ARG A 304 13.81 -55.12 -11.51
CA ARG A 304 13.01 -56.18 -10.84
C ARG A 304 12.63 -55.86 -9.39
N GLN A 305 12.73 -54.59 -8.97
CA GLN A 305 12.33 -54.14 -7.65
C GLN A 305 10.86 -53.73 -7.65
N LYS A 306 10.24 -53.76 -6.46
CA LYS A 306 8.90 -53.20 -6.27
C LYS A 306 8.98 -51.69 -6.49
N VAL A 307 8.12 -51.16 -7.34
CA VAL A 307 8.08 -49.72 -7.66
C VAL A 307 7.76 -48.93 -6.38
N GLY A 308 8.52 -47.88 -6.09
CA GLY A 308 8.31 -47.02 -4.92
C GLY A 308 8.74 -47.58 -3.55
N ALA A 309 9.17 -48.86 -3.46
CA ALA A 309 9.49 -49.52 -2.19
C ALA A 309 10.90 -49.24 -1.65
N SER A 310 11.78 -48.59 -2.43
CA SER A 310 13.13 -48.24 -1.98
C SER A 310 13.12 -47.00 -1.11
N ASP A 311 13.89 -47.02 0.00
CA ASP A 311 14.11 -45.86 0.87
C ASP A 311 15.04 -44.81 0.23
N ILE A 312 15.76 -45.18 -0.84
CA ILE A 312 16.70 -44.32 -1.54
C ILE A 312 15.96 -43.49 -2.60
N THR A 313 15.97 -42.17 -2.45
CA THR A 313 15.26 -41.22 -3.34
C THR A 313 15.75 -41.29 -4.79
N GLU A 314 17.06 -41.46 -5.03
CA GLU A 314 17.63 -41.56 -6.40
C GLU A 314 17.03 -42.74 -7.20
N VAL A 315 16.85 -43.90 -6.56
CA VAL A 315 16.26 -45.09 -7.20
C VAL A 315 14.80 -44.83 -7.58
N VAL A 316 14.05 -44.12 -6.73
CA VAL A 316 12.66 -43.75 -7.01
C VAL A 316 12.57 -42.72 -8.14
N MET A 317 13.53 -41.81 -8.24
CA MET A 317 13.58 -40.83 -9.34
C MET A 317 13.89 -41.48 -10.69
N GLU A 318 14.79 -42.46 -10.75
CA GLU A 318 15.03 -43.27 -11.97
C GLU A 318 13.77 -44.05 -12.39
N GLN A 319 13.01 -44.57 -11.41
CA GLN A 319 11.73 -45.22 -11.67
C GLN A 319 10.70 -44.24 -12.23
N ILE A 320 10.67 -42.99 -11.74
CA ILE A 320 9.78 -41.94 -12.26
C ILE A 320 10.13 -41.60 -13.72
N GLU A 321 11.41 -41.49 -14.07
CA GLU A 321 11.81 -41.19 -15.45
C GLU A 321 11.45 -42.31 -16.44
N SER A 322 11.58 -43.56 -16.00
CA SER A 322 11.34 -44.75 -16.83
C SER A 322 9.90 -45.29 -16.75
N PHE A 323 9.07 -44.73 -15.89
CA PHE A 323 7.72 -45.22 -15.60
C PHE A 323 6.83 -45.32 -16.84
N SER A 324 6.12 -46.45 -16.96
CA SER A 324 5.13 -46.67 -18.00
C SER A 324 3.88 -47.33 -17.43
N LEU A 325 2.70 -46.88 -17.87
CA LEU A 325 1.40 -47.50 -17.56
C LEU A 325 1.35 -49.00 -17.93
N ASN A 326 2.22 -49.46 -18.85
CA ASN A 326 2.34 -50.86 -19.22
C ASN A 326 2.83 -51.76 -18.07
N TRP A 327 3.38 -51.18 -17.01
CA TRP A 327 3.88 -51.92 -15.84
C TRP A 327 2.73 -52.41 -14.95
N VAL A 328 1.53 -51.84 -15.10
CA VAL A 328 0.32 -52.27 -14.41
C VAL A 328 -0.19 -53.60 -15.01
N LYS A 329 -0.19 -54.65 -14.20
CA LYS A 329 -0.77 -55.96 -14.53
C LYS A 329 -2.16 -56.06 -13.88
N GLY A 330 -3.17 -56.48 -14.64
CA GLY A 330 -4.55 -56.56 -14.13
C GLY A 330 -5.60 -56.81 -15.21
N SER A 331 -6.86 -56.97 -14.79
CA SER A 331 -8.03 -57.05 -15.68
C SER A 331 -8.29 -55.71 -16.39
N LYS A 332 -9.15 -55.69 -17.40
CA LYS A 332 -9.47 -54.48 -18.18
C LYS A 332 -9.99 -53.34 -17.28
N ASP A 333 -10.85 -53.66 -16.31
CA ASP A 333 -11.40 -52.70 -15.34
C ASP A 333 -10.35 -52.16 -14.36
N ALA A 334 -9.39 -53.01 -13.95
CA ALA A 334 -8.29 -52.61 -13.07
C ALA A 334 -7.33 -51.63 -13.77
N ARG A 335 -7.12 -51.81 -15.09
CA ARG A 335 -6.35 -50.86 -15.91
C ARG A 335 -7.05 -49.52 -16.09
N GLU A 336 -8.36 -49.51 -16.30
CA GLU A 336 -9.14 -48.28 -16.43
C GLU A 336 -9.14 -47.47 -15.12
N THR A 337 -9.22 -48.16 -13.98
CA THR A 337 -9.08 -47.55 -12.64
C THR A 337 -7.67 -47.00 -12.41
N ALA A 338 -6.63 -47.75 -12.79
CA ALA A 338 -5.24 -47.30 -12.70
C ALA A 338 -4.93 -46.12 -13.63
N GLU A 339 -5.53 -46.08 -14.84
CA GLU A 339 -5.45 -44.92 -15.75
C GLU A 339 -6.09 -43.68 -15.14
N THR A 340 -7.21 -43.84 -14.42
CA THR A 340 -7.86 -42.73 -13.71
C THR A 340 -6.97 -42.18 -12.60
N ILE A 341 -6.35 -43.04 -11.78
CA ILE A 341 -5.41 -42.65 -10.72
C ILE A 341 -4.16 -42.00 -11.32
N TYR A 342 -3.59 -42.59 -12.37
CA TYR A 342 -2.47 -42.02 -13.11
C TYR A 342 -2.80 -40.62 -13.64
N GLY A 343 -4.01 -40.43 -14.20
CA GLY A 343 -4.50 -39.14 -14.66
C GLY A 343 -4.57 -38.06 -13.57
N GLN A 344 -4.73 -38.45 -12.31
CA GLN A 344 -4.75 -37.54 -11.16
C GLN A 344 -3.35 -37.20 -10.64
N PHE A 345 -2.46 -38.19 -10.51
CA PHE A 345 -1.15 -38.02 -9.89
C PHE A 345 -0.03 -37.62 -10.87
N TRP A 346 -0.02 -38.17 -12.08
CA TRP A 346 1.07 -37.96 -13.03
C TRP A 346 1.26 -36.50 -13.46
N PRO A 347 0.20 -35.71 -13.74
CA PRO A 347 0.35 -34.29 -14.02
C PRO A 347 1.00 -33.52 -12.86
N ARG A 348 0.76 -33.92 -11.61
CA ARG A 348 1.33 -33.29 -10.42
C ARG A 348 2.82 -33.58 -10.29
N ILE A 349 3.23 -34.84 -10.50
CA ILE A 349 4.65 -35.24 -10.49
C ILE A 349 5.43 -34.49 -11.57
N ARG A 350 4.89 -34.42 -12.80
CA ARG A 350 5.52 -33.62 -13.88
C ARG A 350 5.55 -32.12 -13.59
N ALA A 351 4.54 -31.59 -12.89
CA ALA A 351 4.54 -30.18 -12.50
C ALA A 351 5.68 -29.86 -11.51
N ILE A 352 5.98 -30.78 -10.58
CA ILE A 352 7.12 -30.65 -9.66
C ILE A 352 8.45 -30.63 -10.42
N ASP A 353 8.67 -31.58 -11.33
CA ASP A 353 9.91 -31.61 -12.12
C ASP A 353 10.07 -30.34 -12.98
N LYS A 354 8.98 -29.90 -13.63
CA LYS A 354 9.00 -28.65 -14.42
C LYS A 354 9.33 -27.43 -13.56
N GLU A 355 8.79 -27.34 -12.35
CA GLU A 355 9.10 -26.25 -11.42
C GLU A 355 10.53 -26.35 -10.88
N LYS A 356 11.02 -27.55 -10.59
CA LYS A 356 12.42 -27.84 -10.23
C LYS A 356 13.36 -27.32 -11.31
N GLN A 357 13.16 -27.73 -12.56
CA GLN A 357 13.99 -27.30 -13.69
C GLN A 357 13.94 -25.78 -13.89
N ARG A 358 12.75 -25.18 -13.80
CA ARG A 358 12.57 -23.72 -13.92
C ARG A 358 13.36 -22.95 -12.87
N ARG A 359 13.25 -23.35 -11.60
CA ARG A 359 13.90 -22.66 -10.48
C ARG A 359 15.42 -22.87 -10.49
N LEU A 360 15.89 -24.07 -10.79
CA LEU A 360 17.32 -24.34 -10.99
C LEU A 360 17.88 -23.55 -12.18
N ALA A 361 17.15 -23.44 -13.29
CA ALA A 361 17.55 -22.62 -14.43
C ALA A 361 17.65 -21.13 -14.05
N HIS A 362 16.72 -20.61 -13.25
CA HIS A 362 16.77 -19.24 -12.73
C HIS A 362 18.00 -19.02 -11.83
N MET A 363 18.23 -19.91 -10.86
CA MET A 363 19.42 -19.86 -9.99
C MET A 363 20.72 -19.94 -10.79
N LYS A 364 20.76 -20.74 -11.87
CA LYS A 364 21.93 -20.84 -12.76
C LYS A 364 22.14 -19.57 -13.59
N ARG A 365 21.08 -18.92 -14.07
CA ARG A 365 21.16 -17.71 -14.89
C ARG A 365 21.61 -16.50 -14.08
N GLY A 366 21.23 -16.46 -12.80
CA GLY A 366 21.40 -15.27 -11.94
C GLY A 366 20.43 -14.15 -12.34
N ASP A 367 20.58 -13.00 -11.71
CA ASP A 367 19.67 -11.88 -11.93
C ASP A 367 20.07 -11.06 -13.17
N GLU A 368 19.08 -10.70 -13.99
CA GLU A 368 19.27 -9.79 -15.11
C GLU A 368 19.23 -8.34 -14.61
N LEU A 369 20.40 -7.72 -14.49
CA LEU A 369 20.56 -6.31 -14.10
C LEU A 369 20.76 -5.40 -15.32
N PRO A 370 20.31 -4.12 -15.26
CA PRO A 370 20.55 -3.15 -16.33
C PRO A 370 22.02 -3.04 -16.73
N SER A 371 22.30 -2.61 -17.96
CA SER A 371 23.68 -2.47 -18.43
C SER A 371 24.48 -1.49 -17.56
N GLY A 372 25.68 -1.87 -17.15
CA GLY A 372 26.53 -1.08 -16.25
C GLY A 372 26.22 -1.24 -14.75
N VAL A 373 25.16 -1.95 -14.37
CA VAL A 373 24.83 -2.26 -12.98
C VAL A 373 25.46 -3.59 -12.58
N LEU A 374 26.31 -3.56 -11.56
CA LEU A 374 26.99 -4.75 -11.05
C LEU A 374 26.13 -5.47 -10.02
N GLU A 375 25.58 -4.70 -9.08
CA GLU A 375 24.74 -5.17 -7.97
C GLU A 375 23.63 -4.15 -7.71
N MET A 376 22.51 -4.63 -7.20
CA MET A 376 21.36 -3.80 -6.82
C MET A 376 20.78 -4.34 -5.51
N VAL A 377 20.45 -3.46 -4.58
CA VAL A 377 19.74 -3.83 -3.35
C VAL A 377 18.39 -3.15 -3.37
N LYS A 378 17.33 -3.93 -3.13
CA LYS A 378 15.96 -3.44 -2.95
C LYS A 378 15.53 -3.64 -1.51
N VAL A 379 15.11 -2.58 -0.85
CA VAL A 379 14.60 -2.58 0.52
C VAL A 379 13.12 -2.24 0.51
N TYR A 380 12.33 -3.07 1.16
CA TYR A 380 10.88 -2.91 1.29
C TYR A 380 10.55 -2.41 2.69
N ILE A 381 9.90 -1.25 2.79
CA ILE A 381 9.48 -0.66 4.06
C ILE A 381 7.96 -0.71 4.13
N ALA A 382 7.42 -1.29 5.19
CA ALA A 382 6.00 -1.23 5.50
C ALA A 382 5.68 -0.09 6.46
N THR A 383 4.75 0.74 6.04
CA THR A 383 4.25 1.89 6.77
C THR A 383 2.79 1.66 7.11
N LYS A 384 2.46 1.70 8.40
CA LYS A 384 1.07 1.69 8.86
C LYS A 384 0.55 3.12 8.82
N ARG A 385 -0.44 3.39 7.97
CA ARG A 385 -1.02 4.72 7.80
C ARG A 385 -2.37 4.80 8.47
N HIS A 386 -2.36 5.43 9.64
CA HIS A 386 -3.56 5.77 10.40
C HIS A 386 -4.39 6.83 9.66
N LEU A 387 -5.56 7.11 10.20
CA LEU A 387 -6.42 8.16 9.70
C LEU A 387 -5.96 9.50 10.28
N SER A 388 -5.74 10.49 9.40
CA SER A 388 -5.22 11.81 9.81
C SER A 388 -6.08 12.95 9.29
N VAL A 389 -6.03 14.10 9.96
CA VAL A 389 -6.64 15.35 9.47
C VAL A 389 -6.03 15.70 8.10
N GLY A 390 -6.87 15.98 7.12
CA GLY A 390 -6.46 16.21 5.72
C GLY A 390 -6.60 15.00 4.81
N ASP A 391 -6.78 13.78 5.35
CA ASP A 391 -7.08 12.61 4.52
C ASP A 391 -8.45 12.76 3.85
N LYS A 392 -8.57 12.14 2.68
CA LYS A 392 -9.81 12.16 1.90
C LYS A 392 -10.61 10.87 2.08
N MET A 393 -11.88 11.01 2.43
CA MET A 393 -12.83 9.91 2.49
C MET A 393 -13.98 10.13 1.51
N ALA A 394 -14.69 9.05 1.19
CA ALA A 394 -15.88 9.12 0.37
C ALA A 394 -16.88 8.03 0.72
N GLY A 395 -18.17 8.28 0.47
CA GLY A 395 -19.18 7.23 0.35
C GLY A 395 -19.33 6.76 -1.10
N ARG A 396 -20.15 5.73 -1.30
CA ARG A 396 -20.43 5.16 -2.64
C ARG A 396 -21.28 6.08 -3.52
N HIS A 397 -21.97 7.05 -2.93
CA HIS A 397 -22.92 7.95 -3.57
C HIS A 397 -22.30 9.27 -4.09
N GLY A 398 -20.98 9.28 -4.31
CA GLY A 398 -20.25 10.45 -4.82
C GLY A 398 -20.14 11.62 -3.84
N ASN A 399 -20.43 11.36 -2.55
CA ASN A 399 -20.13 12.23 -1.43
C ASN A 399 -18.65 12.04 -1.05
N LYS A 400 -17.83 13.08 -1.27
CA LYS A 400 -16.42 13.11 -0.88
C LYS A 400 -16.25 14.15 0.20
N GLY A 401 -15.26 13.94 1.06
CA GLY A 401 -14.89 14.95 2.03
C GLY A 401 -13.47 14.79 2.53
N VAL A 402 -12.99 15.85 3.16
CA VAL A 402 -11.67 15.89 3.80
C VAL A 402 -11.89 15.92 5.30
N ILE A 403 -11.13 15.13 6.03
CA ILE A 403 -11.20 15.10 7.49
C ILE A 403 -10.68 16.42 8.01
N ALA A 404 -11.55 17.23 8.61
CA ALA A 404 -11.17 18.52 9.17
C ALA A 404 -10.83 18.42 10.66
N ARG A 405 -11.51 17.54 11.40
CA ARG A 405 -11.27 17.34 12.83
C ARG A 405 -11.52 15.92 13.26
N ILE A 406 -10.62 15.42 14.10
CA ILE A 406 -10.80 14.22 14.91
C ILE A 406 -11.21 14.69 16.30
N VAL A 407 -12.38 14.27 16.76
CA VAL A 407 -13.03 14.74 18.00
C VAL A 407 -13.01 13.61 19.04
N PRO A 408 -12.69 13.88 20.32
CA PRO A 408 -12.75 12.87 21.37
C PRO A 408 -14.12 12.19 21.43
N GLU A 409 -14.15 10.89 21.74
CA GLU A 409 -15.40 10.11 21.78
C GLU A 409 -16.45 10.72 22.73
N ALA A 410 -16.02 11.28 23.86
CA ALA A 410 -16.89 11.94 24.83
C ALA A 410 -17.53 13.25 24.31
N ASP A 411 -16.90 13.92 23.34
CA ASP A 411 -17.39 15.18 22.78
C ASP A 411 -18.30 14.95 21.55
N MET A 412 -18.40 13.70 21.08
CA MET A 412 -19.22 13.37 19.92
C MET A 412 -20.71 13.37 20.31
N PRO A 413 -21.61 13.78 19.40
CA PRO A 413 -23.04 13.58 19.60
C PRO A 413 -23.35 12.11 19.87
N PHE A 414 -24.27 11.82 20.78
CA PHE A 414 -24.62 10.46 21.16
C PHE A 414 -26.13 10.20 21.14
N LEU A 415 -26.48 8.93 21.07
CA LEU A 415 -27.85 8.40 21.02
C LEU A 415 -28.45 8.26 22.43
N GLU A 416 -29.75 7.97 22.54
CA GLU A 416 -30.43 7.81 23.84
C GLU A 416 -29.87 6.67 24.71
N ASP A 417 -29.27 5.66 24.08
CA ASP A 417 -28.58 4.54 24.75
C ASP A 417 -27.14 4.86 25.18
N GLY A 418 -26.65 6.08 24.92
CA GLY A 418 -25.29 6.51 25.22
C GLY A 418 -24.28 6.26 24.09
N THR A 419 -24.69 5.61 22.99
CA THR A 419 -23.77 5.29 21.89
C THR A 419 -23.36 6.56 21.12
N PRO A 420 -22.06 6.91 21.06
CA PRO A 420 -21.59 8.06 20.31
C PRO A 420 -21.57 7.79 18.81
N VAL A 421 -21.94 8.79 18.02
CA VAL A 421 -21.83 8.72 16.56
C VAL A 421 -20.36 8.74 16.15
N GLN A 422 -20.04 8.06 15.05
CA GLN A 422 -18.65 7.87 14.63
C GLN A 422 -18.21 8.93 13.62
N VAL A 423 -19.13 9.40 12.77
CA VAL A 423 -18.88 10.43 11.76
C VAL A 423 -20.04 11.42 11.73
N VAL A 424 -19.74 12.71 11.58
CA VAL A 424 -20.76 13.74 11.35
C VAL A 424 -20.57 14.35 9.97
N LEU A 425 -21.60 14.24 9.14
CA LEU A 425 -21.65 14.78 7.78
C LEU A 425 -22.60 15.98 7.69
N ASN A 426 -22.27 16.92 6.81
CA ASN A 426 -23.09 18.10 6.60
C ASN A 426 -24.38 17.77 5.81
N PRO A 427 -25.58 18.04 6.37
CA PRO A 427 -26.83 17.78 5.66
C PRO A 427 -27.02 18.65 4.40
N LEU A 428 -26.40 19.84 4.35
CA LEU A 428 -26.56 20.79 3.23
C LEU A 428 -25.97 20.27 1.91
N GLY A 429 -25.04 19.32 1.99
CA GLY A 429 -24.41 18.72 0.82
C GLY A 429 -25.29 17.75 0.04
N VAL A 430 -26.43 17.31 0.60
CA VAL A 430 -27.29 16.29 -0.03
C VAL A 430 -28.28 16.91 -1.04
N PRO A 431 -29.07 17.95 -0.70
CA PRO A 431 -30.09 18.49 -1.61
C PRO A 431 -29.51 19.06 -2.90
N SER A 432 -28.40 19.81 -2.80
CA SER A 432 -27.74 20.45 -3.95
C SER A 432 -27.13 19.45 -4.93
N ARG A 433 -26.80 18.23 -4.47
CA ARG A 433 -26.15 17.19 -5.27
C ARG A 433 -27.08 16.08 -5.71
N MET A 434 -28.32 16.05 -5.20
CA MET A 434 -29.34 15.05 -5.52
C MET A 434 -28.86 13.59 -5.41
N ASN A 435 -28.00 13.31 -4.43
CA ASN A 435 -27.54 11.96 -4.09
C ASN A 435 -28.28 11.42 -2.86
N VAL A 436 -29.60 11.32 -2.99
CA VAL A 436 -30.53 10.85 -1.94
C VAL A 436 -30.29 9.39 -1.56
N GLY A 437 -29.65 8.59 -2.43
CA GLY A 437 -29.33 7.19 -2.16
C GLY A 437 -28.52 6.98 -0.88
N GLN A 438 -27.69 7.96 -0.49
CA GLN A 438 -26.93 7.89 0.77
C GLN A 438 -27.84 7.97 2.00
N ILE A 439 -28.99 8.63 1.92
CA ILE A 439 -29.97 8.69 3.03
C ILE A 439 -30.73 7.36 3.12
N LEU A 440 -31.08 6.77 1.97
CA LEU A 440 -31.69 5.44 1.94
C LEU A 440 -30.73 4.38 2.48
N GLU A 441 -29.45 4.43 2.09
CA GLU A 441 -28.39 3.58 2.64
C GLU A 441 -28.29 3.77 4.16
N LEU A 442 -28.30 5.02 4.64
CA LEU A 442 -28.23 5.34 6.07
C LEU A 442 -29.35 4.66 6.87
N HIS A 443 -30.60 4.80 6.42
CA HIS A 443 -31.76 4.25 7.12
C HIS A 443 -31.82 2.73 7.07
N LEU A 444 -31.56 2.12 5.91
CA LEU A 444 -31.49 0.67 5.80
C LEU A 444 -30.31 0.10 6.61
N GLY A 445 -29.18 0.80 6.59
CA GLY A 445 -28.00 0.48 7.39
C GLY A 445 -28.22 0.59 8.90
N TRP A 446 -29.15 1.45 9.36
CA TRP A 446 -29.61 1.44 10.75
C TRP A 446 -30.21 0.09 11.12
N ALA A 447 -31.19 -0.39 10.34
CA ALA A 447 -31.81 -1.69 10.56
C ALA A 447 -30.78 -2.84 10.48
N CYS A 448 -29.87 -2.82 9.49
CA CYS A 448 -28.78 -3.80 9.40
C CYS A 448 -27.85 -3.79 10.63
N GLY A 449 -27.56 -2.60 11.17
CA GLY A 449 -26.70 -2.45 12.34
C GLY A 449 -27.33 -2.98 13.63
N VAL A 450 -28.65 -2.83 13.79
CA VAL A 450 -29.40 -3.32 14.95
C VAL A 450 -29.66 -4.83 14.86
N LEU A 451 -30.13 -5.31 13.70
CA LEU A 451 -30.56 -6.70 13.49
C LEU A 451 -29.40 -7.64 13.09
N GLY A 452 -28.28 -7.10 12.61
CA GLY A 452 -27.10 -7.87 12.21
C GLY A 452 -27.22 -8.59 10.85
N PHE A 453 -28.21 -8.25 10.03
CA PHE A 453 -28.33 -8.79 8.66
C PHE A 453 -27.58 -7.94 7.62
N GLN A 454 -27.38 -8.51 6.44
CA GLN A 454 -26.88 -7.80 5.26
C GLN A 454 -28.02 -7.62 4.26
N ALA A 455 -28.38 -6.38 3.97
CA ALA A 455 -29.36 -6.06 2.93
C ALA A 455 -28.72 -6.18 1.55
N ILE A 456 -29.39 -6.87 0.63
CA ILE A 456 -28.99 -6.94 -0.78
C ILE A 456 -30.00 -6.14 -1.59
N THR A 457 -29.56 -5.02 -2.16
CA THR A 457 -30.34 -4.10 -3.00
C THR A 457 -29.77 -4.14 -4.43
N PRO A 458 -30.28 -5.03 -5.32
CA PRO A 458 -29.76 -5.17 -6.67
C PRO A 458 -29.74 -3.87 -7.48
N VAL A 459 -28.88 -3.83 -8.50
CA VAL A 459 -28.77 -2.65 -9.37
C VAL A 459 -30.09 -2.43 -10.11
N PHE A 460 -30.63 -1.21 -10.00
CA PHE A 460 -31.93 -0.79 -10.55
C PHE A 460 -33.17 -1.40 -9.86
N ASP A 461 -33.00 -2.19 -8.81
CA ASP A 461 -34.08 -2.78 -8.01
C ASP A 461 -33.73 -2.64 -6.52
N GLY A 462 -33.65 -1.40 -6.07
CA GLY A 462 -33.27 -1.06 -4.69
C GLY A 462 -34.43 -1.24 -3.71
N ALA A 463 -34.13 -1.26 -2.41
CA ALA A 463 -35.15 -1.30 -1.37
C ALA A 463 -36.12 -0.11 -1.49
N THR A 464 -37.42 -0.38 -1.41
CA THR A 464 -38.45 0.67 -1.38
C THR A 464 -38.49 1.34 -0.02
N GLU A 465 -39.09 2.53 0.07
CA GLU A 465 -39.24 3.24 1.35
C GLU A 465 -40.04 2.41 2.36
N GLU A 466 -41.09 1.72 1.91
CA GLU A 466 -41.91 0.83 2.74
C GLU A 466 -41.08 -0.31 3.34
N GLN A 467 -40.23 -0.97 2.54
CA GLN A 467 -39.37 -2.04 3.01
C GLN A 467 -38.34 -1.54 4.04
N ILE A 468 -37.84 -0.31 3.88
CA ILE A 468 -36.93 0.31 4.85
C ILE A 468 -37.68 0.59 6.15
N HIS A 469 -38.91 1.11 6.08
CA HIS A 469 -39.74 1.34 7.26
C HIS A 469 -40.07 0.05 8.00
N GLU A 470 -40.46 -1.01 7.28
CA GLU A 470 -40.71 -2.34 7.85
C GLU A 470 -39.46 -2.90 8.57
N ALA A 471 -38.29 -2.79 7.95
CA ALA A 471 -37.03 -3.23 8.56
C ALA A 471 -36.67 -2.42 9.83
N ILE A 472 -37.01 -1.12 9.85
CA ILE A 472 -36.83 -0.27 11.05
C ILE A 472 -37.82 -0.66 12.15
N GLU A 473 -39.06 -0.99 11.82
CA GLU A 473 -40.04 -1.47 12.79
C GLU A 473 -39.64 -2.83 13.40
N GLU A 474 -39.12 -3.73 12.57
CA GLU A 474 -38.54 -5.00 13.03
C GLU A 474 -37.34 -4.75 13.97
N ALA A 475 -36.44 -3.84 13.59
CA ALA A 475 -35.31 -3.42 14.43
C ALA A 475 -35.77 -2.85 15.79
N ASN A 476 -36.79 -2.00 15.80
CA ASN A 476 -37.36 -1.47 17.04
C ASN A 476 -37.96 -2.56 17.93
N THR A 477 -38.64 -3.54 17.33
CA THR A 477 -39.22 -4.69 18.04
C THR A 477 -38.14 -5.58 18.64
N TYR A 478 -37.03 -5.77 17.90
CA TYR A 478 -35.85 -6.46 18.40
C TYR A 478 -35.24 -5.74 19.60
N VAL A 479 -35.07 -4.41 19.54
CA VAL A 479 -34.55 -3.61 20.66
C VAL A 479 -35.43 -3.76 21.90
N ASP A 480 -36.76 -3.69 21.76
CA ASP A 480 -37.69 -3.87 22.88
C ASP A 480 -37.52 -5.26 23.52
N THR A 481 -37.42 -6.31 22.70
CA THR A 481 -37.22 -7.68 23.17
C THR A 481 -35.86 -7.85 23.86
N ARG A 482 -34.80 -7.31 23.25
CA ARG A 482 -33.43 -7.39 23.75
C ARG A 482 -33.26 -6.66 25.08
N MET A 483 -33.86 -5.48 25.23
CA MET A 483 -33.86 -4.73 26.49
C MET A 483 -34.57 -5.50 27.59
N ALA A 484 -35.74 -6.09 27.31
CA ALA A 484 -36.46 -6.92 28.28
C ALA A 484 -35.64 -8.15 28.70
N GLU A 485 -34.95 -8.82 27.76
CA GLU A 485 -34.07 -9.95 28.09
C GLU A 485 -32.87 -9.55 28.97
N LEU A 486 -32.27 -8.39 28.72
CA LEU A 486 -31.15 -7.87 29.50
C LEU A 486 -31.59 -7.51 30.92
N GLU A 487 -32.76 -6.88 31.06
CA GLU A 487 -33.38 -6.58 32.36
C GLU A 487 -33.71 -7.86 33.13
N GLU A 488 -34.31 -8.87 32.50
CA GLU A 488 -34.64 -10.15 33.13
C GLU A 488 -33.39 -10.90 33.60
N LYS A 489 -32.32 -10.90 32.79
CA LYS A 489 -31.06 -11.59 33.12
C LYS A 489 -30.13 -10.77 34.01
N GLY A 490 -30.45 -9.50 34.27
CA GLY A 490 -29.60 -8.57 35.01
C GLY A 490 -28.22 -8.36 34.36
N LEU A 491 -28.16 -8.44 33.03
CA LEU A 491 -26.92 -8.29 32.27
C LEU A 491 -26.79 -6.87 31.74
N ALA A 492 -25.57 -6.34 31.76
CA ALA A 492 -25.28 -5.09 31.08
C ALA A 492 -25.33 -5.29 29.55
N PRO A 493 -25.81 -4.32 28.78
CA PRO A 493 -25.77 -4.37 27.32
C PRO A 493 -24.33 -4.41 26.81
N ASP A 494 -24.12 -5.08 25.68
CA ASP A 494 -22.84 -5.05 24.99
C ASP A 494 -22.58 -3.62 24.46
N PRO A 495 -21.42 -2.99 24.71
CA PRO A 495 -21.10 -1.66 24.18
C PRO A 495 -21.14 -1.54 22.64
N ALA A 496 -21.15 -2.65 21.91
CA ALA A 496 -21.28 -2.68 20.46
C ALA A 496 -22.73 -2.78 19.96
N GLU A 497 -23.69 -3.14 20.82
CA GLU A 497 -25.11 -3.22 20.46
C GLU A 497 -25.74 -1.81 20.47
N ILE A 498 -26.50 -1.49 19.43
CA ILE A 498 -27.33 -0.27 19.39
C ILE A 498 -28.69 -0.62 19.97
N LEU A 499 -29.04 0.01 21.09
CA LEU A 499 -30.28 -0.23 21.83
C LEU A 499 -31.20 1.01 21.82
N ALA A 500 -30.92 1.96 20.94
CA ALA A 500 -31.78 3.10 20.68
C ALA A 500 -32.89 2.74 19.68
N LYS A 501 -34.08 3.33 19.86
CA LYS A 501 -35.22 3.14 18.94
C LYS A 501 -35.27 4.24 17.89
N MET A 502 -35.47 3.86 16.63
CA MET A 502 -35.64 4.80 15.53
C MET A 502 -37.12 5.19 15.37
N PRO A 503 -37.50 6.47 15.50
CA PRO A 503 -38.88 6.90 15.29
C PRO A 503 -39.34 6.71 13.84
N PRO A 504 -40.67 6.69 13.57
CA PRO A 504 -41.22 6.51 12.22
C PRO A 504 -40.72 7.52 11.18
N GLY A 505 -40.31 8.72 11.62
CA GLY A 505 -39.74 9.74 10.74
C GLY A 505 -38.27 9.52 10.35
N CYS A 506 -37.68 8.36 10.68
CA CYS A 506 -36.27 7.99 10.42
C CYS A 506 -35.24 9.01 10.91
N LYS A 507 -35.60 9.75 11.97
CA LYS A 507 -34.73 10.72 12.63
C LYS A 507 -34.78 10.48 14.12
N ILE A 508 -33.62 10.32 14.73
CA ILE A 508 -33.46 10.02 16.15
C ILE A 508 -33.03 11.26 16.94
N GLN A 509 -33.36 11.31 18.22
CA GLN A 509 -32.91 12.37 19.11
C GLN A 509 -31.43 12.17 19.42
N LEU A 510 -30.61 13.17 19.13
CA LEU A 510 -29.21 13.22 19.55
C LEU A 510 -29.03 14.14 20.76
N TYR A 511 -27.94 13.89 21.48
CA TYR A 511 -27.48 14.67 22.63
C TYR A 511 -26.06 15.15 22.34
N ASP A 512 -25.75 16.37 22.73
CA ASP A 512 -24.39 16.91 22.61
C ASP A 512 -23.50 16.28 23.69
N GLY A 513 -22.39 15.64 23.29
CA GLY A 513 -21.45 15.00 24.21
C GLY A 513 -20.80 15.96 25.22
N ARG A 514 -20.69 17.25 24.88
CA ARG A 514 -20.02 18.25 25.73
C ARG A 514 -20.91 18.80 26.83
N THR A 515 -22.19 19.01 26.52
CA THR A 515 -23.16 19.64 27.42
C THR A 515 -24.14 18.65 28.02
N GLY A 516 -24.35 17.50 27.38
CA GLY A 516 -25.40 16.54 27.68
C GLY A 516 -26.80 16.98 27.23
N GLU A 517 -26.93 18.17 26.63
CA GLU A 517 -28.23 18.72 26.22
C GLU A 517 -28.72 18.06 24.92
N LYS A 518 -30.05 17.96 24.80
CA LYS A 518 -30.70 17.47 23.58
C LYS A 518 -30.54 18.48 22.46
N PHE A 519 -30.16 18.02 21.26
CA PHE A 519 -30.29 18.85 20.06
C PHE A 519 -31.75 19.26 19.84
N HIS A 520 -31.99 20.50 19.41
CA HIS A 520 -33.36 21.03 19.25
C HIS A 520 -34.20 20.25 18.23
N GLN A 521 -33.56 19.65 17.21
CA GLN A 521 -34.22 18.84 16.19
C GLN A 521 -33.62 17.44 16.15
N ARG A 522 -34.45 16.45 15.82
CA ARG A 522 -34.02 15.09 15.56
C ARG A 522 -33.18 15.02 14.28
N THR A 523 -32.22 14.10 14.27
CA THR A 523 -31.19 13.98 13.24
C THR A 523 -31.32 12.64 12.52
N ALA A 524 -31.05 12.62 11.21
CA ALA A 524 -30.93 11.36 10.47
C ALA A 524 -29.62 10.67 10.85
N VAL A 525 -29.72 9.45 11.38
CA VAL A 525 -28.59 8.65 11.88
C VAL A 525 -28.73 7.22 11.36
N GLY A 526 -27.60 6.60 11.05
CA GLY A 526 -27.55 5.20 10.59
C GLY A 526 -26.19 4.79 10.09
N HIS A 527 -26.06 3.54 9.66
CA HIS A 527 -24.81 3.05 9.11
C HIS A 527 -24.68 3.37 7.63
N MET A 528 -23.54 3.91 7.24
CA MET A 528 -23.18 4.11 5.83
C MET A 528 -21.83 3.46 5.55
N TYR A 529 -21.65 2.95 4.33
CA TYR A 529 -20.37 2.38 3.91
C TYR A 529 -19.40 3.46 3.41
N ILE A 530 -18.40 3.76 4.23
CA ILE A 530 -17.38 4.80 3.97
C ILE A 530 -16.06 4.17 3.54
N LEU A 531 -15.39 4.84 2.60
CA LEU A 531 -14.16 4.44 1.94
C LEU A 531 -13.05 5.44 2.31
N LYS A 532 -11.86 4.94 2.64
CA LYS A 532 -10.63 5.75 2.69
C LYS A 532 -9.99 5.75 1.30
N LEU A 533 -9.81 6.94 0.71
CA LEU A 533 -9.19 7.05 -0.61
C LEU A 533 -7.67 7.10 -0.50
N HIS A 534 -6.94 6.76 -1.57
CA HIS A 534 -5.47 6.83 -1.60
C HIS A 534 -4.91 8.27 -1.58
N HIS A 535 -5.78 9.27 -1.51
CA HIS A 535 -5.42 10.69 -1.39
C HIS A 535 -5.08 11.03 0.06
N LEU A 536 -3.90 10.60 0.50
CA LEU A 536 -3.42 10.77 1.86
C LEU A 536 -2.69 12.11 2.05
N VAL A 537 -2.86 12.74 3.20
CA VAL A 537 -2.27 14.05 3.48
C VAL A 537 -0.73 14.00 3.51
N ASP A 538 -0.16 12.93 4.08
CA ASP A 538 1.29 12.74 4.23
C ASP A 538 2.01 12.65 2.86
N GLU A 539 1.30 12.18 1.83
CA GLU A 539 1.84 12.16 0.47
C GLU A 539 1.79 13.53 -0.20
N LYS A 540 0.83 14.37 0.19
CA LYS A 540 0.57 15.67 -0.43
C LYS A 540 1.33 16.81 0.23
N ILE A 541 1.68 16.68 1.51
CA ILE A 541 2.48 17.70 2.18
C ILE A 541 3.86 17.77 1.55
N HIS A 542 4.24 18.99 1.16
CA HIS A 542 5.53 19.29 0.55
C HIS A 542 5.92 20.72 0.87
N ALA A 543 7.11 20.88 1.44
CA ALA A 543 7.68 22.18 1.78
C ALA A 543 9.13 22.21 1.30
N ARG A 544 9.57 23.40 0.88
CA ARG A 544 10.93 23.66 0.43
C ARG A 544 11.38 25.01 0.97
N SER A 545 12.56 25.04 1.57
CA SER A 545 13.32 26.27 1.81
C SER A 545 14.30 26.49 0.66
N THR A 546 15.38 25.71 0.64
CA THR A 546 16.39 25.63 -0.42
C THR A 546 16.48 24.21 -0.94
N GLY A 547 16.97 24.02 -2.15
CA GLY A 547 17.06 22.69 -2.74
C GLY A 547 17.84 22.71 -4.05
N PRO A 548 17.84 21.60 -4.80
CA PRO A 548 18.52 21.53 -6.07
C PRO A 548 17.89 22.47 -7.11
N TYR A 549 18.73 22.88 -8.05
CA TYR A 549 18.39 23.78 -9.14
C TYR A 549 18.69 23.11 -10.49
N SER A 550 17.95 23.51 -11.52
CA SER A 550 18.18 23.12 -12.89
C SER A 550 19.54 23.62 -13.37
N LEU A 551 20.30 22.77 -14.08
CA LEU A 551 21.60 23.16 -14.63
C LEU A 551 21.49 24.26 -15.67
N ILE A 552 20.43 24.24 -16.48
CA ILE A 552 20.24 25.14 -17.62
C ILE A 552 19.62 26.46 -17.15
N THR A 553 18.45 26.38 -16.53
CA THR A 553 17.66 27.56 -16.18
C THR A 553 17.99 28.14 -14.80
N GLN A 554 18.79 27.44 -13.99
CA GLN A 554 19.09 27.80 -12.60
C GLN A 554 17.87 27.94 -11.67
N GLN A 555 16.68 27.57 -12.15
CA GLN A 555 15.43 27.56 -11.38
C GLN A 555 15.37 26.35 -10.42
N PRO A 556 14.62 26.46 -9.31
CA PRO A 556 14.23 25.33 -8.49
C PRO A 556 13.73 24.16 -9.34
N LEU A 557 14.22 22.94 -9.07
CA LEU A 557 13.65 21.74 -9.70
C LEU A 557 12.15 21.61 -9.37
N GLY A 558 11.40 20.89 -10.20
CA GLY A 558 9.98 20.61 -9.94
C GLY A 558 9.76 19.28 -9.23
N GLY A 559 8.72 19.23 -8.38
CA GLY A 559 8.18 17.99 -7.79
C GLY A 559 8.78 17.58 -6.45
N LYS A 560 7.96 16.91 -5.62
CA LYS A 560 8.31 16.47 -4.26
C LYS A 560 9.55 15.57 -4.21
N ALA A 561 9.65 14.62 -5.15
CA ALA A 561 10.75 13.66 -5.22
C ALA A 561 12.15 14.29 -5.41
N ARG A 562 12.20 15.54 -5.91
CA ARG A 562 13.44 16.31 -6.12
C ARG A 562 13.53 17.53 -5.21
N THR A 563 12.77 17.51 -4.10
CA THR A 563 12.65 18.64 -3.17
C THR A 563 12.39 19.96 -3.92
N GLY A 564 11.48 19.89 -4.89
CA GLY A 564 11.24 20.94 -5.87
C GLY A 564 10.47 22.15 -5.35
N GLY A 565 10.53 23.27 -6.05
CA GLY A 565 9.75 24.47 -5.75
C GLY A 565 8.32 24.39 -6.29
N GLN A 566 7.42 25.19 -5.71
CA GLN A 566 6.10 25.44 -6.26
C GLN A 566 6.23 26.32 -7.50
N ARG A 567 5.42 26.03 -8.52
CA ARG A 567 5.35 26.89 -9.71
C ARG A 567 4.54 28.13 -9.37
N PHE A 568 5.18 29.29 -9.49
CA PHE A 568 4.52 30.58 -9.47
C PHE A 568 4.32 31.03 -10.92
N GLY A 569 3.08 30.98 -11.40
CA GLY A 569 2.73 31.19 -12.79
C GLY A 569 2.29 32.61 -13.09
N GLU A 570 1.90 32.82 -14.35
CA GLU A 570 1.44 34.12 -14.87
C GLU A 570 0.20 34.64 -14.12
N MET A 571 -0.76 33.77 -13.81
CA MET A 571 -1.97 34.17 -13.08
C MET A 571 -1.66 34.64 -11.65
N GLU A 572 -0.69 34.01 -10.98
CA GLU A 572 -0.27 34.44 -9.64
C GLU A 572 0.54 35.74 -9.69
N VAL A 573 1.31 35.97 -10.76
CA VAL A 573 1.97 37.26 -11.01
C VAL A 573 0.94 38.39 -11.13
N TRP A 574 -0.09 38.21 -11.98
CA TRP A 574 -1.16 39.20 -12.14
C TRP A 574 -1.88 39.51 -10.83
N ALA A 575 -2.06 38.50 -9.98
CA ALA A 575 -2.65 38.71 -8.65
C ALA A 575 -1.80 39.68 -7.81
N LEU A 576 -0.47 39.52 -7.79
CA LEU A 576 0.42 40.43 -7.05
C LEU A 576 0.51 41.83 -7.69
N GLU A 577 0.49 41.91 -9.02
CA GLU A 577 0.45 43.18 -9.74
C GLU A 577 -0.81 43.98 -9.39
N ALA A 578 -1.97 43.32 -9.31
CA ALA A 578 -3.23 43.96 -8.93
C ALA A 578 -3.21 44.55 -7.52
N TYR A 579 -2.44 43.96 -6.59
CA TYR A 579 -2.23 44.51 -5.25
C TYR A 579 -1.14 45.59 -5.19
N GLY A 580 -0.39 45.82 -6.27
CA GLY A 580 0.78 46.70 -6.27
C GLY A 580 1.94 46.15 -5.44
N ALA A 581 2.01 44.83 -5.23
CA ALA A 581 3.00 44.17 -4.38
C ALA A 581 4.35 43.98 -5.09
N ALA A 582 4.94 45.07 -5.58
CA ALA A 582 6.12 45.07 -6.46
C ALA A 582 7.35 44.37 -5.85
N TYR A 583 7.64 44.60 -4.56
CA TYR A 583 8.80 43.97 -3.89
C TYR A 583 8.63 42.46 -3.70
N ILE A 584 7.41 42.00 -3.39
CA ILE A 584 7.12 40.56 -3.25
C ILE A 584 7.27 39.88 -4.60
N LEU A 585 6.75 40.52 -5.66
CA LEU A 585 6.88 40.02 -7.02
C LEU A 585 8.34 39.98 -7.47
N GLN A 586 9.11 41.04 -7.22
CA GLN A 586 10.54 41.08 -7.53
C GLN A 586 11.29 39.97 -6.80
N GLU A 587 11.02 39.75 -5.51
CA GLU A 587 11.65 38.68 -4.74
C GLU A 587 11.36 37.29 -5.34
N LEU A 588 10.09 37.00 -5.68
CA LEU A 588 9.66 35.73 -6.25
C LEU A 588 10.27 35.43 -7.62
N LEU A 589 10.39 36.46 -8.47
CA LEU A 589 10.92 36.34 -9.83
C LEU A 589 12.46 36.35 -9.90
N THR A 590 13.16 36.73 -8.83
CA THR A 590 14.63 36.84 -8.81
C THR A 590 15.24 35.91 -7.77
N VAL A 591 15.43 36.39 -6.53
CA VAL A 591 16.21 35.75 -5.46
C VAL A 591 15.61 34.45 -4.93
N LYS A 592 14.30 34.22 -5.11
CA LYS A 592 13.63 32.93 -4.80
C LYS A 592 13.61 31.96 -5.98
N SER A 593 14.09 32.37 -7.15
CA SER A 593 14.06 31.60 -8.39
C SER A 593 15.48 31.40 -8.94
N ASP A 594 15.89 32.20 -9.92
CA ASP A 594 17.02 31.98 -10.82
C ASP A 594 18.10 33.05 -10.75
N ASP A 595 18.01 34.01 -9.81
CA ASP A 595 19.13 34.88 -9.47
C ASP A 595 20.11 34.15 -8.53
N VAL A 596 21.21 33.65 -9.11
CA VAL A 596 22.21 32.81 -8.43
C VAL A 596 22.99 33.58 -7.35
N GLU A 597 23.30 34.84 -7.60
CA GLU A 597 24.01 35.68 -6.62
C GLU A 597 23.05 36.20 -5.56
N GLY A 598 21.90 36.72 -5.98
CA GLY A 598 20.91 37.30 -5.09
C GLY A 598 20.35 36.29 -4.10
N ARG A 599 20.13 35.03 -4.50
CA ARG A 599 19.68 33.96 -3.57
C ARG A 599 20.69 33.66 -2.46
N THR A 600 21.99 33.78 -2.74
CA THR A 600 23.05 33.54 -1.75
C THR A 600 23.13 34.72 -0.79
N LYS A 601 23.11 35.94 -1.32
CA LYS A 601 23.13 37.18 -0.53
C LYS A 601 21.92 37.31 0.40
N ILE A 602 20.72 37.01 -0.10
CA ILE A 602 19.51 37.08 0.74
C ILE A 602 19.55 36.01 1.85
N TYR A 603 20.06 34.81 1.57
CA TYR A 603 20.22 33.78 2.59
C TYR A 603 21.17 34.23 3.70
N GLU A 604 22.34 34.74 3.35
CA GLU A 604 23.27 35.31 4.32
C GLU A 604 22.66 36.47 5.11
N SER A 605 21.92 37.35 4.43
CA SER A 605 21.27 38.50 5.06
C SER A 605 20.21 38.07 6.07
N MET A 606 19.44 37.02 5.78
CA MET A 606 18.48 36.42 6.72
C MET A 606 19.19 35.80 7.92
N VAL A 607 20.29 35.07 7.72
CA VAL A 607 21.09 34.49 8.82
C VAL A 607 21.70 35.59 9.71
N LYS A 608 22.12 36.71 9.11
CA LYS A 608 22.63 37.90 9.80
C LYS A 608 21.53 38.76 10.42
N GLY A 609 20.25 38.47 10.16
CA GLY A 609 19.08 39.21 10.67
C GLY A 609 18.85 40.58 10.01
N THR A 610 19.49 40.89 8.89
CA THR A 610 19.37 42.19 8.20
C THR A 610 18.24 42.23 7.17
N ASN A 611 17.80 41.07 6.66
CA ASN A 611 16.68 40.88 5.72
C ASN A 611 16.65 41.88 4.54
N ARG A 612 17.80 42.13 3.91
CA ARG A 612 17.92 43.03 2.75
C ARG A 612 17.74 42.28 1.44
N LEU A 613 16.89 42.82 0.56
CA LEU A 613 16.70 42.34 -0.79
C LEU A 613 17.68 43.04 -1.74
N GLU A 614 18.65 42.30 -2.26
CA GLU A 614 19.56 42.74 -3.32
C GLU A 614 19.34 41.84 -4.54
N ALA A 615 18.44 42.27 -5.44
CA ALA A 615 18.09 41.52 -6.64
C ALA A 615 19.00 41.92 -7.82
N GLY A 616 19.56 40.90 -8.48
CA GLY A 616 20.27 41.00 -9.74
C GLY A 616 19.37 40.68 -10.93
N MET A 617 20.00 40.27 -12.03
CA MET A 617 19.30 39.89 -13.26
C MET A 617 18.99 38.38 -13.25
N PRO A 618 17.75 37.98 -13.57
CA PRO A 618 17.38 36.56 -13.72
C PRO A 618 18.21 35.85 -14.79
N VAL A 619 18.68 34.64 -14.50
CA VAL A 619 19.42 33.81 -15.47
C VAL A 619 18.55 33.47 -16.68
N ALA A 620 17.23 33.29 -16.52
CA ALA A 620 16.35 33.05 -17.66
C ALA A 620 16.37 34.18 -18.70
N PHE A 621 16.57 35.43 -18.27
CA PHE A 621 16.71 36.56 -19.18
C PHE A 621 18.04 36.53 -19.93
N ASP A 622 19.13 36.16 -19.25
CA ASP A 622 20.43 35.95 -19.90
C ASP A 622 20.39 34.82 -20.92
N VAL A 623 19.73 33.71 -20.59
CA VAL A 623 19.52 32.58 -21.51
C VAL A 623 18.76 33.08 -22.75
N LEU A 624 17.68 33.84 -22.59
CA LEU A 624 16.93 34.44 -23.70
C LEU A 624 17.84 35.33 -24.57
N CYS A 625 18.62 36.23 -23.98
CA CYS A 625 19.52 37.10 -24.72
C CYS A 625 20.56 36.30 -25.52
N ASN A 626 21.10 35.22 -24.95
CA ASN A 626 22.06 34.36 -25.63
C ASN A 626 21.41 33.51 -26.74
N GLU A 627 20.18 33.02 -26.53
CA GLU A 627 19.41 32.32 -27.55
C GLU A 627 19.10 33.23 -28.75
N VAL A 628 18.70 34.48 -28.51
CA VAL A 628 18.48 35.49 -29.55
C VAL A 628 19.78 35.79 -30.32
N LYS A 629 20.91 35.93 -29.63
CA LYS A 629 22.23 36.09 -30.27
C LYS A 629 22.63 34.86 -31.09
N GLY A 630 22.26 33.66 -30.64
CA GLY A 630 22.46 32.41 -31.37
C GLY A 630 21.72 32.36 -32.72
N LEU A 631 20.64 33.15 -32.88
CA LEU A 631 19.93 33.32 -34.16
C LEU A 631 20.62 34.32 -35.10
N GLY A 632 21.73 34.94 -34.70
CA GLY A 632 22.40 36.00 -35.44
C GLY A 632 21.77 37.39 -35.28
N LEU A 633 20.88 37.57 -34.31
CA LEU A 633 20.28 38.86 -33.97
C LEU A 633 21.10 39.57 -32.88
N ASN A 634 21.27 40.89 -32.98
CA ASN A 634 21.98 41.67 -31.95
C ASN A 634 21.00 42.24 -30.92
N ILE A 635 21.24 41.95 -29.64
CA ILE A 635 20.50 42.50 -28.50
C ILE A 635 21.50 43.02 -27.44
N THR A 636 21.34 44.28 -27.05
CA THR A 636 22.21 44.97 -26.09
C THR A 636 21.38 45.78 -25.10
N MET A 637 21.85 45.85 -23.84
CA MET A 637 21.23 46.67 -22.80
C MET A 637 21.79 48.10 -22.89
N GLU A 638 20.93 49.08 -23.15
CA GLU A 638 21.33 50.49 -23.20
C GLU A 638 20.93 51.21 -21.92
N LYS A 639 21.80 52.11 -21.43
CA LYS A 639 21.39 53.06 -20.39
C LYS A 639 20.53 54.13 -21.05
N ALA A 640 19.30 54.30 -20.57
CA ALA A 640 18.47 55.43 -20.99
C ALA A 640 19.23 56.73 -20.68
N GLN A 641 19.57 57.50 -21.72
CA GLN A 641 19.99 58.89 -21.54
C GLN A 641 18.75 59.68 -21.15
N ILE A 642 18.58 59.92 -19.85
CA ILE A 642 17.60 60.90 -19.38
C ILE A 642 18.16 62.25 -19.83
N GLU A 643 17.65 62.80 -20.93
CA GLU A 643 17.91 64.19 -21.29
C GLU A 643 17.49 65.05 -20.11
N SER A 644 18.46 65.65 -19.43
CA SER A 644 18.24 66.69 -18.44
C SER A 644 17.76 67.94 -19.17
N GLY A 645 16.52 67.92 -19.64
CA GLY A 645 15.78 69.09 -20.06
C GLY A 645 15.58 69.96 -18.83
N SER A 646 16.38 71.03 -18.74
CA SER A 646 16.19 72.12 -17.80
C SER A 646 14.73 72.57 -17.83
N ILE A 647 13.98 72.28 -16.78
CA ILE A 647 12.72 72.98 -16.49
C ILE A 647 13.13 74.32 -15.86
N LEU A 648 13.50 75.27 -16.72
CA LEU A 648 13.51 76.70 -16.41
C LEU A 648 12.85 77.45 -17.56
#